data_AF-A0AAN6UFX3-F1
#
_entry.id   AF-A0AAN6UFX3-F1
#
_cell.length_a   1.000
_cell.length_b   1.000
_cell.length_c   1.000
_cell.angle_alpha   90.00
_cell.angle_beta   90.00
_cell.angle_gamma   90.00
#
_symmetry.space_group_name_H-M   'P 1'
#
loop_
_entity.id
_entity.type
_entity.pdbx_description
1 polymer ?
#
loop_
_entity_poly.entity_id
_entity_poly.type
_entity_poly.pdbx_seq_one_letter_code
_entity_poly.pdbx_strand_id
1 'polypeptide(L)'
;MTTSNILSLPFRRSTQMSLSSSIRQYISKKYDQHPDMFRHDLEVIDSLRRDAVNVREAHPTGIKKLQTYAGQLVWMTGKFPIDIGVDFTWYPALGYHTEHPLVQNNLQFELINILYNLAALYSQLALSSNRGNTEGLKTAASYFSQAAGVLHHIKTELLPELRMANPPDDMDEATLEALTQLFLAQSQECFWQKAVMDGYKDASIAKLAARVSDLYNLSGEAAMHSEAISSAWIHHMSAKHHHFAAAAQYRAACDCLEKKRYGEEVARLADAVACVNEGLKECKGGYINKAVVEDLQGLKKRLEQDLKRAEKDNDVIYLQIVPPKPELKILDRANMAVARVPPQVAKPYDYFGDHAEFGPGLFTKLVPFSVHLAVSIYEERRDRLVNNNIIAELETMTDKLHEILSSLNLPGSLQALEKPLGLPGSLAQHADEICQADALNRLQRGLADIDKLCASDRATFDEGRGLLEDEEKEDRKFRLKHGTQRWARPESRAEPSHDGGARLWNQAADIDGYFASSTSSDAVVREKFTAVRDTLAILAGSDRGLMDYIPNSRKTEIPELLKPAIGKLRAVYNDALRLESRRRKRVESLKARSRADDVKGDILGEAARLERTYPNTAIVPAHFEEFFDKRLDRLYEPEIEAVDKERADQEKIVADIQRCNREFEAQKRSIGEKGSHERERALQRLDNAYYKYKEIVSNIEVGRKFYNDLARIVEGFRNQARQWVNGRRKEARALEDEILMPPLSSLSLNPAQPTPTRAYQAPTPASYYTQPPQQPPQQQPPPVRQNVHSPPAEAHIQSWADNVEQQQPWPMPPIAPVASMQGSWTPDMGIRFTGLPGPAAGAGAQDGRQGGAKPPARGAWDPNAGIRFG
;
A
#
# COMPACT_ATOMS: atom_id res chain seq x y z
N MET A 1 -36.17 -4.89 22.71
CA MET A 1 -36.55 -4.17 21.47
C MET A 1 -37.92 -3.55 21.69
N THR A 2 -38.03 -2.23 21.62
CA THR A 2 -39.31 -1.52 21.73
C THR A 2 -40.16 -1.77 20.49
N THR A 3 -41.42 -2.15 20.67
CA THR A 3 -42.37 -2.43 19.59
C THR A 3 -42.76 -1.15 18.84
N SER A 4 -42.07 -0.85 17.74
CA SER A 4 -42.32 0.35 16.92
C SER A 4 -42.62 0.00 15.45
N ASN A 5 -43.45 0.83 14.81
CA ASN A 5 -43.84 0.72 13.39
C ASN A 5 -42.79 1.31 12.42
N ILE A 6 -41.59 1.57 12.91
CA ILE A 6 -40.49 2.25 12.21
C ILE A 6 -39.19 1.48 12.50
N LEU A 7 -38.37 1.28 11.48
CA LEU A 7 -37.04 0.65 11.60
C LEU A 7 -35.98 1.69 11.94
N SER A 8 -34.98 1.32 12.74
CA SER A 8 -33.80 2.13 13.06
C SER A 8 -32.54 1.31 12.88
N LEU A 9 -31.42 1.96 12.54
CA LEU A 9 -30.12 1.29 12.43
C LEU A 9 -29.54 0.98 13.83
N PRO A 10 -29.04 -0.25 14.05
CA PRO A 10 -28.22 -0.56 15.22
C PRO A 10 -26.82 0.07 15.10
N PHE A 11 -26.14 0.26 16.24
CA PHE A 11 -24.76 0.74 16.27
C PHE A 11 -23.79 -0.40 15.92
N ARG A 12 -22.79 -0.12 15.08
CA ARG A 12 -21.59 -0.97 14.95
C ARG A 12 -20.77 -0.90 16.24
N ARG A 13 -20.19 -2.04 16.63
CA ARG A 13 -19.32 -2.17 17.81
C ARG A 13 -17.86 -2.08 17.38
N SER A 14 -17.00 -1.50 18.22
CA SER A 14 -15.54 -1.56 18.07
C SER A 14 -14.89 -1.91 19.40
N THR A 15 -13.69 -2.47 19.35
CA THR A 15 -12.84 -2.69 20.52
C THR A 15 -12.21 -1.37 21.00
N GLN A 16 -11.88 -1.29 22.29
CA GLN A 16 -11.05 -0.19 22.77
C GLN A 16 -9.58 -0.47 22.40
N MET A 17 -8.94 0.52 21.79
CA MET A 17 -7.54 0.52 21.39
C MET A 17 -6.99 1.93 21.55
N SER A 18 -5.67 2.03 21.69
CA SER A 18 -4.93 3.28 21.74
C SER A 18 -4.35 3.58 20.37
N LEU A 19 -4.72 4.73 19.80
CA LEU A 19 -4.10 5.28 18.60
C LEU A 19 -2.76 5.92 18.94
N SER A 20 -2.61 6.45 20.17
CA SER A 20 -1.40 7.17 20.56
C SER A 20 -0.12 6.33 20.45
N SER A 21 -0.15 5.02 20.75
CA SER A 21 1.02 4.15 20.61
C SER A 21 1.47 3.99 19.16
N SER A 22 0.54 3.71 18.25
CA SER A 22 0.86 3.48 16.83
C SER A 22 1.21 4.77 16.12
N ILE A 23 0.50 5.87 16.38
CA ILE A 23 0.86 7.20 15.85
C ILE A 23 2.23 7.63 16.38
N ARG A 24 2.55 7.40 17.67
CA ARG A 24 3.88 7.64 18.25
C ARG A 24 4.97 6.84 17.54
N GLN A 25 4.73 5.55 17.27
CA GLN A 25 5.68 4.69 16.55
C GLN A 25 5.84 5.14 15.09
N TYR A 26 4.75 5.53 14.44
CA TYR A 26 4.77 6.06 13.07
C TYR A 26 5.56 7.37 13.00
N ILE A 27 5.29 8.34 13.89
CA ILE A 27 6.06 9.58 14.03
C ILE A 27 7.53 9.25 14.23
N SER A 28 7.88 8.39 15.19
CA SER A 28 9.28 8.02 15.46
C SER A 28 10.01 7.30 14.32
N LYS A 29 9.29 6.66 13.38
CA LYS A 29 9.87 5.83 12.30
C LYS A 29 9.90 6.55 10.94
N LYS A 30 8.96 7.46 10.70
CA LYS A 30 8.73 8.10 9.38
C LYS A 30 8.91 9.61 9.39
N TYR A 31 8.87 10.26 10.55
CA TYR A 31 9.03 11.70 10.68
C TYR A 31 10.31 12.07 11.42
N ASP A 32 10.94 13.15 10.98
CA ASP A 32 12.18 13.72 11.54
C ASP A 32 11.88 14.60 12.79
N GLN A 33 10.89 14.19 13.58
CA GLN A 33 10.30 14.95 14.69
C GLN A 33 10.02 14.05 15.89
N HIS A 34 10.41 14.49 17.09
CA HIS A 34 10.25 13.66 18.29
C HIS A 34 8.77 13.55 18.72
N PRO A 35 8.22 12.34 18.94
CA PRO A 35 6.80 12.17 19.23
C PRO A 35 6.28 12.90 20.48
N ASP A 36 7.14 13.13 21.48
CA ASP A 36 6.72 13.84 22.70
C ASP A 36 6.31 15.31 22.45
N MET A 37 6.68 15.91 21.30
CA MET A 37 6.15 17.22 20.88
C MET A 37 4.63 17.23 20.68
N PHE A 38 4.03 16.06 20.43
CA PHE A 38 2.61 15.84 20.14
C PHE A 38 1.88 15.11 21.27
N ARG A 39 2.49 15.01 22.46
CA ARG A 39 1.92 14.24 23.58
C ARG A 39 0.48 14.64 23.92
N HIS A 40 0.17 15.93 23.92
CA HIS A 40 -1.19 16.40 24.17
C HIS A 40 -2.16 15.94 23.08
N ASP A 41 -1.80 16.12 21.81
CA ASP A 41 -2.61 15.72 20.65
C ASP A 41 -2.89 14.19 20.64
N LEU A 42 -1.88 13.40 21.04
CA LEU A 42 -1.96 11.95 21.22
C LEU A 42 -2.91 11.54 22.38
N GLU A 43 -2.90 12.27 23.50
CA GLU A 43 -3.83 12.04 24.61
C GLU A 43 -5.26 12.46 24.21
N VAL A 44 -5.43 13.52 23.42
CA VAL A 44 -6.73 14.01 22.92
C VAL A 44 -7.35 13.04 21.91
N ILE A 45 -6.62 12.54 20.91
CA ILE A 45 -7.19 11.61 19.92
C ILE A 45 -7.68 10.30 20.57
N ASP A 46 -6.92 9.77 21.55
CA ASP A 46 -7.34 8.60 22.34
C ASP A 46 -8.57 8.89 23.21
N SER A 47 -8.77 10.12 23.66
CA SER A 47 -10.00 10.52 24.37
C SER A 47 -11.20 10.60 23.41
N LEU A 48 -11.03 11.25 22.26
CA LEU A 48 -12.08 11.41 21.24
C LEU A 48 -12.55 10.06 20.68
N ARG A 49 -11.62 9.14 20.37
CA ARG A 49 -11.98 7.79 19.91
C ARG A 49 -12.79 7.05 20.96
N ARG A 50 -12.35 7.04 22.22
CA ARG A 50 -13.08 6.39 23.33
C ARG A 50 -14.47 7.00 23.48
N ASP A 51 -14.59 8.31 23.42
CA ASP A 51 -15.87 9.01 23.53
C ASP A 51 -16.82 8.68 22.37
N ALA A 52 -16.31 8.57 21.14
CA ALA A 52 -17.08 8.24 19.95
C ALA A 52 -17.53 6.76 19.92
N VAL A 53 -16.62 5.81 20.19
CA VAL A 53 -16.90 4.36 20.20
C VAL A 53 -17.81 3.94 21.36
N ASN A 54 -17.83 4.69 22.46
CA ASN A 54 -18.74 4.46 23.57
C ASN A 54 -20.15 5.08 23.38
N VAL A 55 -20.44 5.76 22.26
CA VAL A 55 -21.82 6.17 21.93
C VAL A 55 -22.62 4.94 21.51
N ARG A 56 -23.34 4.36 22.49
CA ARG A 56 -24.19 3.17 22.31
C ARG A 56 -25.67 3.41 22.65
N GLU A 57 -26.01 4.63 23.03
CA GLU A 57 -27.35 5.04 23.45
C GLU A 57 -27.83 6.25 22.63
N ALA A 58 -29.14 6.32 22.42
CA ALA A 58 -29.79 7.38 21.64
C ALA A 58 -29.89 8.69 22.43
N HIS A 59 -28.78 9.43 22.55
CA HIS A 59 -28.73 10.72 23.24
C HIS A 59 -28.11 11.83 22.37
N PRO A 60 -28.68 13.07 22.31
CA PRO A 60 -28.17 14.14 21.45
C PRO A 60 -26.70 14.52 21.66
N THR A 61 -26.16 14.38 22.88
CA THR A 61 -24.73 14.63 23.16
C THR A 61 -23.79 13.71 22.38
N GLY A 62 -24.26 12.52 21.96
CA GLY A 62 -23.51 11.61 21.10
C GLY A 62 -23.21 12.18 19.71
N ILE A 63 -24.07 13.08 19.21
CA ILE A 63 -23.91 13.72 17.89
C ILE A 63 -22.59 14.49 17.87
N LYS A 64 -22.36 15.36 18.86
CA LYS A 64 -21.12 16.16 18.94
C LYS A 64 -19.88 15.28 19.11
N LYS A 65 -19.95 14.21 19.91
CA LYS A 65 -18.82 13.28 20.10
C LYS A 65 -18.41 12.61 18.78
N LEU A 66 -19.38 12.04 18.05
CA LEU A 66 -19.15 11.38 16.77
C LEU A 66 -18.67 12.37 15.70
N GLN A 67 -19.29 13.54 15.57
CA GLN A 67 -18.90 14.59 14.61
C GLN A 67 -17.49 15.13 14.89
N THR A 68 -17.13 15.38 16.16
CA THR A 68 -15.79 15.91 16.51
C THR A 68 -14.70 14.91 16.16
N TYR A 69 -14.89 13.62 16.47
CA TYR A 69 -13.92 12.59 16.13
C TYR A 69 -13.84 12.35 14.61
N ALA A 70 -14.99 12.28 13.91
CA ALA A 70 -15.02 12.17 12.44
C ALA A 70 -14.30 13.34 11.76
N GLY A 71 -14.53 14.58 12.23
CA GLY A 71 -13.83 15.75 11.73
C GLY A 71 -12.32 15.64 11.93
N GLN A 72 -11.86 15.28 13.14
CA GLN A 72 -10.43 15.13 13.43
C GLN A 72 -9.78 14.00 12.61
N LEU A 73 -10.51 12.93 12.26
CA LEU A 73 -10.03 11.91 11.31
C LEU A 73 -9.82 12.50 9.91
N VAL A 74 -10.77 13.28 9.38
CA VAL A 74 -10.63 13.99 8.09
C VAL A 74 -9.47 14.99 8.11
N TRP A 75 -9.24 15.67 9.23
CA TRP A 75 -8.05 16.52 9.39
C TRP A 75 -6.75 15.71 9.39
N MET A 76 -6.75 14.53 10.04
CA MET A 76 -5.58 13.65 10.10
C MET A 76 -5.22 13.02 8.75
N THR A 77 -6.17 12.73 7.84
CA THR A 77 -5.84 12.22 6.49
C THR A 77 -5.12 13.26 5.62
N GLY A 78 -5.17 14.55 5.98
CA GLY A 78 -4.33 15.59 5.37
C GLY A 78 -2.87 15.59 5.84
N LYS A 79 -2.56 14.96 6.99
CA LYS A 79 -1.20 14.92 7.57
C LYS A 79 -0.56 13.52 7.48
N PHE A 80 -1.33 12.47 7.74
CA PHE A 80 -0.91 11.07 7.67
C PHE A 80 -1.45 10.38 6.41
N PRO A 81 -0.77 9.35 5.86
CA PRO A 81 -1.38 8.52 4.82
C PRO A 81 -2.55 7.71 5.38
N ILE A 82 -3.35 7.11 4.49
CA ILE A 82 -4.52 6.28 4.84
C ILE A 82 -4.14 5.14 5.80
N ASP A 83 -2.96 4.53 5.61
CA ASP A 83 -2.50 3.37 6.36
C ASP A 83 -1.42 3.78 7.38
N ILE A 84 -1.78 3.87 8.66
CA ILE A 84 -0.92 4.39 9.73
C ILE A 84 -0.29 3.30 10.63
N GLY A 85 -0.53 2.02 10.37
CA GLY A 85 -0.11 0.94 11.27
C GLY A 85 -1.06 0.74 12.45
N VAL A 86 -2.36 1.01 12.26
CA VAL A 86 -3.41 0.78 13.26
C VAL A 86 -4.46 -0.17 12.68
N ASP A 87 -4.59 -1.35 13.27
CA ASP A 87 -5.56 -2.35 12.85
C ASP A 87 -6.93 -2.09 13.50
N PHE A 88 -7.76 -1.27 12.85
CA PHE A 88 -9.09 -0.90 13.33
C PHE A 88 -10.05 -2.09 13.29
N THR A 89 -10.50 -2.54 14.47
CA THR A 89 -11.44 -3.66 14.60
C THR A 89 -12.87 -3.17 14.78
N TRP A 90 -13.77 -3.58 13.88
CA TRP A 90 -15.19 -3.23 13.89
C TRP A 90 -16.07 -4.46 13.63
N TYR A 91 -17.20 -4.54 14.31
CA TYR A 91 -18.20 -5.58 14.12
C TYR A 91 -19.37 -5.03 13.31
N PRO A 92 -19.78 -5.70 12.20
CA PRO A 92 -20.95 -5.36 11.41
C PRO A 92 -22.22 -5.16 12.25
N ALA A 93 -23.08 -4.27 11.80
CA ALA A 93 -24.35 -3.95 12.48
C ALA A 93 -25.55 -4.64 11.83
N LEU A 94 -25.43 -5.01 10.54
CA LEU A 94 -26.43 -5.76 9.78
C LEU A 94 -25.81 -7.07 9.24
N GLY A 95 -26.62 -7.88 8.55
CA GLY A 95 -26.22 -9.17 7.99
C GLY A 95 -26.15 -10.31 9.02
N TYR A 96 -25.61 -11.44 8.57
CA TYR A 96 -25.53 -12.69 9.33
C TYR A 96 -24.21 -12.83 10.11
N HIS A 97 -23.23 -11.97 9.83
CA HIS A 97 -21.87 -12.02 10.39
C HIS A 97 -21.61 -10.94 11.46
N THR A 98 -22.63 -10.49 12.19
CA THR A 98 -22.54 -9.38 13.17
C THR A 98 -21.62 -9.65 14.37
N GLU A 99 -21.24 -10.90 14.63
CA GLU A 99 -20.24 -11.26 15.63
C GLU A 99 -18.82 -11.40 15.04
N HIS A 100 -18.61 -11.39 13.71
CA HIS A 100 -17.28 -11.50 13.12
C HIS A 100 -16.59 -10.11 13.03
N PRO A 101 -15.36 -9.95 13.54
CA PRO A 101 -14.64 -8.69 13.45
C PRO A 101 -14.05 -8.47 12.05
N LEU A 102 -14.32 -7.31 11.49
CA LEU A 102 -13.59 -6.74 10.37
C LEU A 102 -12.41 -5.94 10.92
N VAL A 103 -11.19 -6.31 10.52
CA VAL A 103 -9.94 -5.66 10.92
C VAL A 103 -9.32 -5.04 9.68
N GLN A 104 -9.10 -3.72 9.69
CA GLN A 104 -8.50 -3.00 8.55
C GLN A 104 -7.56 -1.90 9.01
N ASN A 105 -6.43 -1.74 8.31
CA ASN A 105 -5.41 -0.74 8.61
C ASN A 105 -5.61 0.53 7.78
N ASN A 106 -6.73 1.21 7.98
CA ASN A 106 -7.18 2.27 7.08
C ASN A 106 -7.99 3.36 7.85
N LEU A 107 -7.54 4.61 7.80
CA LEU A 107 -8.21 5.75 8.45
C LEU A 107 -9.59 6.07 7.87
N GLN A 108 -9.80 5.85 6.57
CA GLN A 108 -11.12 6.03 5.93
C GLN A 108 -12.10 4.95 6.41
N PHE A 109 -11.62 3.72 6.66
CA PHE A 109 -12.45 2.67 7.26
C PHE A 109 -12.94 3.06 8.67
N GLU A 110 -12.06 3.59 9.53
CA GLU A 110 -12.47 4.13 10.83
C GLU A 110 -13.48 5.29 10.68
N LEU A 111 -13.24 6.23 9.76
CA LEU A 111 -14.15 7.36 9.50
C LEU A 111 -15.55 6.90 9.09
N ILE A 112 -15.65 5.99 8.12
CA ILE A 112 -16.93 5.45 7.62
C ILE A 112 -17.69 4.74 8.76
N ASN A 113 -17.00 3.98 9.62
CA ASN A 113 -17.61 3.35 10.80
C ASN A 113 -18.23 4.37 11.78
N ILE A 114 -17.53 5.46 12.05
CA ILE A 114 -18.00 6.52 12.94
C ILE A 114 -19.20 7.28 12.34
N LEU A 115 -19.17 7.55 11.03
CA LEU A 115 -20.29 8.20 10.33
C LEU A 115 -21.51 7.27 10.22
N TYR A 116 -21.32 5.96 10.07
CA TYR A 116 -22.41 4.99 10.18
C TYR A 116 -23.07 5.03 11.56
N ASN A 117 -22.26 5.07 12.64
CA ASN A 117 -22.79 5.22 13.99
C ASN A 117 -23.48 6.58 14.20
N LEU A 118 -23.10 7.64 13.49
CA LEU A 118 -23.82 8.92 13.47
C LEU A 118 -25.19 8.79 12.76
N ALA A 119 -25.26 8.09 11.63
CA ALA A 119 -26.54 7.79 10.97
C ALA A 119 -27.45 6.89 11.84
N ALA A 120 -26.87 5.89 12.52
CA ALA A 120 -27.57 5.05 13.50
C ALA A 120 -28.15 5.90 14.66
N LEU A 121 -27.34 6.78 15.25
CA LEU A 121 -27.78 7.70 16.30
C LEU A 121 -28.94 8.58 15.83
N TYR A 122 -28.85 9.19 14.65
CA TYR A 122 -29.96 9.98 14.10
C TYR A 122 -31.24 9.15 13.92
N SER A 123 -31.15 7.92 13.41
CA SER A 123 -32.32 7.06 13.24
C SER A 123 -33.00 6.68 14.57
N GLN A 124 -32.22 6.45 15.63
CA GLN A 124 -32.75 6.14 16.95
C GLN A 124 -33.28 7.38 17.69
N LEU A 125 -32.66 8.56 17.50
CA LEU A 125 -33.20 9.83 17.98
C LEU A 125 -34.55 10.16 17.31
N ALA A 126 -34.67 9.89 16.01
CA ALA A 126 -35.94 10.01 15.28
C ALA A 126 -37.01 9.06 15.83
N LEU A 127 -36.63 7.84 16.21
CA LEU A 127 -37.51 6.86 16.85
C LEU A 127 -37.97 7.29 18.26
N SER A 128 -37.08 7.94 19.03
CA SER A 128 -37.37 8.45 20.38
C SER A 128 -38.23 9.73 20.40
N SER A 129 -38.38 10.39 19.26
CA SER A 129 -39.10 11.67 19.14
C SER A 129 -40.62 11.47 19.26
N ASN A 130 -41.30 12.37 19.98
CA ASN A 130 -42.75 12.25 20.23
C ASN A 130 -43.56 12.41 18.93
N ARG A 131 -44.15 11.32 18.43
CA ARG A 131 -44.99 11.31 17.21
C ARG A 131 -46.44 11.78 17.44
N GLY A 132 -46.83 12.07 18.68
CA GLY A 132 -48.16 12.55 19.05
C GLY A 132 -48.37 14.06 18.88
N ASN A 133 -47.34 14.81 18.48
CA ASN A 133 -47.44 16.23 18.16
C ASN A 133 -46.66 16.60 16.89
N THR A 134 -47.00 17.74 16.30
CA THR A 134 -46.53 18.15 14.97
C THR A 134 -45.06 18.60 14.95
N GLU A 135 -44.56 19.19 16.05
CA GLU A 135 -43.15 19.56 16.21
C GLU A 135 -42.23 18.35 16.44
N GLY A 136 -42.70 17.32 17.16
CA GLY A 136 -41.97 16.07 17.32
C GLY A 136 -41.89 15.27 16.02
N LEU A 137 -42.94 15.27 15.19
CA LEU A 137 -42.90 14.71 13.83
C LEU A 137 -41.93 15.46 12.91
N LYS A 138 -41.88 16.78 12.99
CA LYS A 138 -40.91 17.62 12.26
C LYS A 138 -39.47 17.36 12.70
N THR A 139 -39.26 17.15 14.00
CA THR A 139 -37.97 16.76 14.58
C THR A 139 -37.54 15.36 14.09
N ALA A 140 -38.45 14.37 14.14
CA ALA A 140 -38.20 13.02 13.63
C ALA A 140 -37.86 13.03 12.12
N ALA A 141 -38.62 13.77 11.31
CA ALA A 141 -38.35 13.94 9.88
C ALA A 141 -36.96 14.56 9.63
N SER A 142 -36.58 15.56 10.43
CA SER A 142 -35.27 16.20 10.34
C SER A 142 -34.13 15.22 10.65
N TYR A 143 -34.28 14.38 11.67
CA TYR A 143 -33.28 13.36 12.00
C TYR A 143 -33.19 12.24 10.97
N PHE A 144 -34.31 11.73 10.43
CA PHE A 144 -34.28 10.76 9.33
C PHE A 144 -33.64 11.36 8.05
N SER A 145 -33.94 12.62 7.73
CA SER A 145 -33.30 13.34 6.62
C SER A 145 -31.77 13.49 6.83
N GLN A 146 -31.32 13.67 8.07
CA GLN A 146 -29.89 13.72 8.43
C GLN A 146 -29.22 12.34 8.34
N ALA A 147 -29.88 11.28 8.82
CA ALA A 147 -29.39 9.90 8.68
C ALA A 147 -29.20 9.51 7.21
N ALA A 148 -30.20 9.78 6.36
CA ALA A 148 -30.10 9.60 4.90
C ALA A 148 -28.97 10.43 4.28
N GLY A 149 -28.77 11.67 4.75
CA GLY A 149 -27.68 12.53 4.28
C GLY A 149 -26.30 11.96 4.60
N VAL A 150 -26.07 11.49 5.82
CA VAL A 150 -24.78 10.91 6.22
C VAL A 150 -24.49 9.62 5.44
N LEU A 151 -25.47 8.73 5.27
CA LEU A 151 -25.29 7.51 4.46
C LEU A 151 -25.01 7.82 2.98
N HIS A 152 -25.71 8.81 2.42
CA HIS A 152 -25.47 9.25 1.04
C HIS A 152 -24.04 9.80 0.85
N HIS A 153 -23.52 10.59 1.80
CA HIS A 153 -22.15 11.10 1.75
C HIS A 153 -21.10 9.98 1.88
N ILE A 154 -21.33 8.97 2.75
CA ILE A 154 -20.50 7.74 2.78
C ILE A 154 -20.48 7.07 1.40
N LYS A 155 -21.65 6.94 0.76
CA LYS A 155 -21.80 6.33 -0.56
C LYS A 155 -21.03 7.08 -1.65
N THR A 156 -21.15 8.40 -1.70
CA THR A 156 -20.69 9.20 -2.85
C THR A 156 -19.25 9.69 -2.75
N GLU A 157 -18.75 9.98 -1.55
CA GLU A 157 -17.43 10.60 -1.36
C GLU A 157 -16.43 9.65 -0.70
N LEU A 158 -16.83 8.92 0.35
CA LEU A 158 -15.86 8.14 1.15
C LEU A 158 -15.62 6.72 0.63
N LEU A 159 -16.64 6.05 0.08
CA LEU A 159 -16.47 4.71 -0.50
C LEU A 159 -15.42 4.66 -1.63
N PRO A 160 -15.40 5.61 -2.61
CA PRO A 160 -14.35 5.68 -3.63
C PRO A 160 -12.94 5.91 -3.04
N GLU A 161 -12.82 6.64 -1.92
CA GLU A 161 -11.54 6.90 -1.25
C GLU A 161 -11.01 5.71 -0.44
N LEU A 162 -11.85 4.73 -0.13
CA LEU A 162 -11.50 3.59 0.72
C LEU A 162 -10.38 2.71 0.10
N ARG A 163 -10.24 2.72 -1.24
CA ARG A 163 -9.24 1.96 -2.04
C ARG A 163 -9.20 0.45 -1.78
N MET A 164 -10.26 -0.10 -1.19
CA MET A 164 -10.44 -1.54 -0.97
C MET A 164 -11.19 -2.16 -2.16
N ALA A 165 -10.81 -3.37 -2.57
CA ALA A 165 -11.49 -4.07 -3.66
C ALA A 165 -12.95 -4.41 -3.33
N ASN A 166 -13.21 -4.79 -2.07
CA ASN A 166 -14.54 -5.09 -1.55
C ASN A 166 -14.77 -4.28 -0.25
N PRO A 167 -15.81 -3.44 -0.16
CA PRO A 167 -16.24 -2.85 1.10
C PRO A 167 -16.94 -3.89 2.00
N PRO A 168 -17.20 -3.60 3.29
CA PRO A 168 -18.02 -4.45 4.15
C PRO A 168 -19.43 -4.67 3.62
N ASP A 169 -19.97 -5.88 3.77
CA ASP A 169 -21.29 -6.28 3.25
C ASP A 169 -22.44 -5.36 3.71
N ASP A 170 -22.42 -4.87 4.97
CA ASP A 170 -23.39 -3.91 5.51
C ASP A 170 -23.09 -2.43 5.20
N MET A 171 -22.15 -2.18 4.28
CA MET A 171 -21.74 -0.88 3.75
C MET A 171 -21.47 -0.91 2.24
N ASP A 172 -21.94 -1.94 1.53
CA ASP A 172 -21.87 -1.98 0.09
C ASP A 172 -22.81 -0.93 -0.54
N GLU A 173 -22.70 -0.74 -1.86
CA GLU A 173 -23.47 0.28 -2.55
C GLU A 173 -24.99 0.03 -2.44
N ALA A 174 -25.43 -1.23 -2.48
CA ALA A 174 -26.85 -1.59 -2.40
C ALA A 174 -27.41 -1.40 -0.99
N THR A 175 -26.68 -1.81 0.07
CA THR A 175 -27.10 -1.58 1.47
C THR A 175 -27.22 -0.10 1.76
N LEU A 176 -26.23 0.72 1.38
CA LEU A 176 -26.25 2.16 1.65
C LEU A 176 -27.37 2.88 0.88
N GLU A 177 -27.65 2.49 -0.37
CA GLU A 177 -28.78 3.02 -1.12
C GLU A 177 -30.11 2.64 -0.46
N ALA A 178 -30.30 1.36 -0.13
CA ALA A 178 -31.52 0.85 0.52
C ALA A 178 -31.81 1.53 1.86
N LEU A 179 -30.79 1.74 2.70
CA LEU A 179 -30.89 2.45 3.97
C LEU A 179 -31.15 3.96 3.78
N THR A 180 -30.55 4.57 2.76
CA THR A 180 -30.82 5.98 2.40
C THR A 180 -32.28 6.16 1.99
N GLN A 181 -32.80 5.32 1.09
CA GLN A 181 -34.20 5.36 0.68
C GLN A 181 -35.16 5.02 1.83
N LEU A 182 -34.81 4.08 2.71
CA LEU A 182 -35.61 3.75 3.91
C LEU A 182 -35.82 4.97 4.80
N PHE A 183 -34.75 5.71 5.11
CA PHE A 183 -34.85 6.89 5.95
C PHE A 183 -35.54 8.07 5.25
N LEU A 184 -35.39 8.21 3.93
CA LEU A 184 -36.21 9.17 3.17
C LEU A 184 -37.70 8.80 3.20
N ALA A 185 -38.04 7.50 3.08
CA ALA A 185 -39.42 7.02 3.20
C ALA A 185 -40.00 7.31 4.59
N GLN A 186 -39.26 7.00 5.67
CA GLN A 186 -39.67 7.27 7.05
C GLN A 186 -39.75 8.78 7.36
N SER A 187 -38.88 9.60 6.79
CA SER A 187 -38.98 11.06 6.87
C SER A 187 -40.23 11.58 6.16
N GLN A 188 -40.53 11.05 4.97
CA GLN A 188 -41.72 11.41 4.19
C GLN A 188 -43.00 10.94 4.91
N GLU A 189 -42.97 9.77 5.57
CA GLU A 189 -44.05 9.27 6.44
C GLU A 189 -44.32 10.23 7.61
N CYS A 190 -43.29 10.82 8.22
CA CYS A 190 -43.46 11.84 9.25
C CYS A 190 -44.13 13.11 8.72
N PHE A 191 -43.77 13.58 7.51
CA PHE A 191 -44.44 14.71 6.86
C PHE A 191 -45.89 14.41 6.46
N TRP A 192 -46.17 13.19 5.98
CA TRP A 192 -47.54 12.73 5.72
C TRP A 192 -48.37 12.71 7.00
N GLN A 193 -47.87 12.11 8.08
CA GLN A 193 -48.56 12.06 9.37
C GLN A 193 -48.83 13.47 9.91
N LYS A 194 -47.86 14.39 9.77
CA LYS A 194 -48.03 15.81 10.12
C LYS A 194 -49.16 16.47 9.31
N ALA A 195 -49.19 16.27 7.98
CA ALA A 195 -50.23 16.83 7.12
C ALA A 195 -51.64 16.29 7.44
N VAL A 196 -51.74 15.01 7.85
CA VAL A 196 -52.99 14.42 8.36
C VAL A 196 -53.42 15.09 9.67
N MET A 197 -52.49 15.33 10.61
CA MET A 197 -52.77 15.98 11.89
C MET A 197 -53.13 17.47 11.74
N ASP A 198 -52.50 18.18 10.80
CA ASP A 198 -52.78 19.59 10.51
C ASP A 198 -54.09 19.79 9.70
N GLY A 199 -54.81 18.71 9.34
CA GLY A 199 -56.07 18.79 8.61
C GLY A 199 -55.93 19.27 7.15
N TYR A 200 -54.83 18.90 6.47
CA TYR A 200 -54.64 19.24 5.06
C TYR A 200 -55.71 18.58 4.17
N LYS A 201 -55.97 19.15 3.00
CA LYS A 201 -56.90 18.57 2.01
C LYS A 201 -56.47 17.17 1.59
N ASP A 202 -57.43 16.27 1.42
CA ASP A 202 -57.18 14.87 1.07
C ASP A 202 -56.35 14.70 -0.22
N ALA A 203 -56.56 15.55 -1.24
CA ALA A 203 -55.71 15.58 -2.43
C ALA A 203 -54.21 15.81 -2.13
N SER A 204 -53.89 16.67 -1.15
CA SER A 204 -52.49 16.91 -0.76
C SER A 204 -51.94 15.74 0.05
N ILE A 205 -52.75 15.15 0.94
CA ILE A 205 -52.37 13.97 1.72
C ILE A 205 -52.12 12.76 0.79
N ALA A 206 -52.94 12.58 -0.25
CA ALA A 206 -52.77 11.54 -1.26
C ALA A 206 -51.42 11.67 -2.00
N LYS A 207 -51.04 12.90 -2.40
CA LYS A 207 -49.74 13.18 -3.07
C LYS A 207 -48.53 12.89 -2.18
N LEU A 208 -48.66 13.14 -0.88
CA LEU A 208 -47.62 12.81 0.10
C LEU A 208 -47.52 11.29 0.30
N ALA A 209 -48.65 10.60 0.48
CA ALA A 209 -48.72 9.14 0.66
C ALA A 209 -48.17 8.38 -0.56
N ALA A 210 -48.51 8.81 -1.78
CA ALA A 210 -47.99 8.23 -3.01
C ALA A 210 -46.45 8.27 -3.02
N ARG A 211 -45.86 9.40 -2.60
CA ARG A 211 -44.39 9.53 -2.51
C ARG A 211 -43.77 8.70 -1.38
N VAL A 212 -44.45 8.50 -0.24
CA VAL A 212 -44.00 7.53 0.79
C VAL A 212 -43.94 6.13 0.21
N SER A 213 -44.98 5.73 -0.54
CA SER A 213 -45.07 4.43 -1.21
C SER A 213 -43.94 4.23 -2.23
N ASP A 214 -43.70 5.21 -3.11
CA ASP A 214 -42.60 5.16 -4.09
C ASP A 214 -41.22 4.97 -3.40
N LEU A 215 -40.95 5.69 -2.29
CA LEU A 215 -39.68 5.61 -1.56
C LEU A 215 -39.47 4.26 -0.85
N TYR A 216 -40.52 3.68 -0.26
CA TYR A 216 -40.44 2.33 0.31
C TYR A 216 -40.21 1.25 -0.76
N ASN A 217 -40.73 1.44 -1.98
CA ASN A 217 -40.47 0.51 -3.08
C ASN A 217 -39.00 0.55 -3.50
N LEU A 218 -38.46 1.75 -3.75
CA LEU A 218 -37.04 1.94 -4.09
C LEU A 218 -36.10 1.38 -3.01
N SER A 219 -36.47 1.55 -1.73
CA SER A 219 -35.76 0.95 -0.60
C SER A 219 -35.77 -0.59 -0.63
N GLY A 220 -36.91 -1.20 -0.97
CA GLY A 220 -37.05 -2.65 -1.11
C GLY A 220 -36.29 -3.22 -2.31
N GLU A 221 -36.36 -2.55 -3.47
CA GLU A 221 -35.64 -2.93 -4.70
C GLU A 221 -34.12 -2.90 -4.50
N ALA A 222 -33.60 -1.84 -3.87
CA ALA A 222 -32.19 -1.77 -3.49
C ALA A 222 -31.81 -2.85 -2.46
N ALA A 223 -32.68 -3.11 -1.48
CA ALA A 223 -32.42 -4.12 -0.45
C ALA A 223 -32.37 -5.56 -0.99
N MET A 224 -33.09 -5.87 -2.07
CA MET A 224 -32.99 -7.18 -2.75
C MET A 224 -31.62 -7.46 -3.38
N HIS A 225 -30.82 -6.42 -3.61
CA HIS A 225 -29.46 -6.53 -4.16
C HIS A 225 -28.37 -6.53 -3.07
N SER A 226 -28.73 -6.40 -1.80
CA SER A 226 -27.79 -6.40 -0.68
C SER A 226 -27.83 -7.73 0.08
N GLU A 227 -26.66 -8.25 0.46
CA GLU A 227 -26.57 -9.48 1.26
C GLU A 227 -26.74 -9.24 2.79
N ALA A 228 -26.64 -7.98 3.24
CA ALA A 228 -26.72 -7.62 4.65
C ALA A 228 -28.15 -7.28 5.16
N ILE A 229 -29.07 -6.86 4.28
CA ILE A 229 -30.42 -6.50 4.71
C ILE A 229 -31.29 -7.76 4.84
N SER A 230 -31.69 -8.08 6.07
CA SER A 230 -32.54 -9.24 6.36
C SER A 230 -33.87 -9.21 5.60
N SER A 231 -34.38 -10.39 5.24
CA SER A 231 -35.71 -10.55 4.61
C SER A 231 -36.85 -9.90 5.41
N ALA A 232 -36.75 -9.86 6.75
CA ALA A 232 -37.71 -9.18 7.61
C ALA A 232 -37.81 -7.67 7.33
N TRP A 233 -36.69 -7.02 7.00
CA TRP A 233 -36.67 -5.61 6.60
C TRP A 233 -37.25 -5.41 5.20
N ILE A 234 -36.94 -6.30 4.25
CA ILE A 234 -37.50 -6.27 2.89
C ILE A 234 -39.04 -6.43 2.94
N HIS A 235 -39.55 -7.40 3.69
CA HIS A 235 -41.00 -7.58 3.90
C HIS A 235 -41.64 -6.38 4.62
N HIS A 236 -40.94 -5.74 5.58
CA HIS A 236 -41.42 -4.50 6.20
C HIS A 236 -41.52 -3.35 5.18
N MET A 237 -40.51 -3.16 4.33
CA MET A 237 -40.51 -2.16 3.26
C MET A 237 -41.65 -2.42 2.27
N SER A 238 -41.82 -3.66 1.82
CA SER A 238 -42.92 -4.05 0.92
C SER A 238 -44.31 -3.84 1.56
N ALA A 239 -44.50 -4.24 2.83
CA ALA A 239 -45.76 -4.01 3.53
C ALA A 239 -46.07 -2.52 3.72
N LYS A 240 -45.06 -1.69 4.01
CA LYS A 240 -45.18 -0.22 4.09
C LYS A 240 -45.46 0.41 2.72
N HIS A 241 -44.80 -0.05 1.65
CA HIS A 241 -45.08 0.38 0.28
C HIS A 241 -46.57 0.21 -0.05
N HIS A 242 -47.10 -1.00 0.17
CA HIS A 242 -48.50 -1.35 -0.06
C HIS A 242 -49.48 -0.59 0.86
N HIS A 243 -49.12 -0.41 2.14
CA HIS A 243 -49.89 0.42 3.08
C HIS A 243 -50.06 1.85 2.55
N PHE A 244 -48.98 2.49 2.12
CA PHE A 244 -49.01 3.87 1.62
C PHE A 244 -49.60 4.00 0.22
N ALA A 245 -49.50 2.98 -0.64
CA ALA A 245 -50.22 2.92 -1.90
C ALA A 245 -51.75 2.95 -1.67
N ALA A 246 -52.23 2.11 -0.75
CA ALA A 246 -53.63 2.09 -0.35
C ALA A 246 -54.08 3.38 0.33
N ALA A 247 -53.26 3.95 1.24
CA ALA A 247 -53.56 5.22 1.89
C ALA A 247 -53.62 6.38 0.89
N ALA A 248 -52.80 6.36 -0.17
CA ALA A 248 -52.86 7.35 -1.25
C ALA A 248 -54.16 7.25 -2.06
N GLN A 249 -54.55 6.02 -2.46
CA GLN A 249 -55.80 5.80 -3.19
C GLN A 249 -57.03 6.10 -2.33
N TYR A 250 -56.99 5.79 -1.02
CA TYR A 250 -58.05 6.14 -0.07
C TYR A 250 -58.31 7.65 -0.04
N ARG A 251 -57.25 8.43 0.16
CA ARG A 251 -57.32 9.89 0.23
C ARG A 251 -57.74 10.48 -1.13
N ALA A 252 -57.31 9.90 -2.23
CA ALA A 252 -57.79 10.26 -3.56
C ALA A 252 -59.28 9.93 -3.78
N ALA A 253 -59.81 8.85 -3.18
CA ALA A 253 -61.23 8.55 -3.19
C ALA A 253 -62.04 9.56 -2.36
N CYS A 254 -61.55 9.99 -1.19
CA CYS A 254 -62.15 11.08 -0.40
C CYS A 254 -62.24 12.39 -1.20
N ASP A 255 -61.19 12.76 -1.93
CA ASP A 255 -61.21 13.93 -2.83
C ASP A 255 -62.20 13.76 -4.01
N CYS A 256 -62.42 12.53 -4.48
CA CYS A 256 -63.44 12.23 -5.49
C CYS A 256 -64.87 12.33 -4.92
N LEU A 257 -65.09 11.88 -3.68
CA LEU A 257 -66.34 12.02 -2.93
C LEU A 257 -66.71 13.51 -2.74
N GLU A 258 -65.77 14.34 -2.28
CA GLU A 258 -65.98 15.80 -2.17
C GLU A 258 -66.36 16.44 -3.52
N LYS A 259 -65.80 15.92 -4.62
CA LYS A 259 -66.05 16.39 -6.00
C LYS A 259 -67.22 15.70 -6.70
N LYS A 260 -67.98 14.84 -6.00
CA LYS A 260 -69.15 14.10 -6.53
C LYS A 260 -68.83 13.19 -7.73
N ARG A 261 -67.62 12.63 -7.77
CA ARG A 261 -67.13 11.67 -8.77
C ARG A 261 -67.22 10.24 -8.21
N TYR A 262 -68.44 9.81 -7.89
CA TYR A 262 -68.74 8.55 -7.20
C TYR A 262 -68.28 7.31 -7.97
N GLY A 263 -68.31 7.33 -9.31
CA GLY A 263 -67.76 6.22 -10.12
C GLY A 263 -66.25 6.03 -9.91
N GLU A 264 -65.49 7.12 -9.83
CA GLU A 264 -64.05 7.10 -9.55
C GLU A 264 -63.72 6.84 -8.08
N GLU A 265 -64.59 7.24 -7.16
CA GLU A 265 -64.48 6.89 -5.74
C GLU A 265 -64.51 5.36 -5.56
N VAL A 266 -65.50 4.67 -6.13
CA VAL A 266 -65.61 3.20 -6.10
C VAL A 266 -64.36 2.55 -6.71
N ALA A 267 -63.93 3.00 -7.89
CA ALA A 267 -62.75 2.45 -8.56
C ALA A 267 -61.46 2.61 -7.73
N ARG A 268 -61.26 3.76 -7.06
CA ARG A 268 -60.09 4.00 -6.20
C ARG A 268 -60.17 3.26 -4.87
N LEU A 269 -61.36 3.09 -4.28
CA LEU A 269 -61.54 2.28 -3.08
C LEU A 269 -61.29 0.79 -3.36
N ALA A 270 -61.74 0.28 -4.50
CA ALA A 270 -61.45 -1.08 -4.94
C ALA A 270 -59.94 -1.31 -5.14
N ASP A 271 -59.23 -0.36 -5.76
CA ASP A 271 -57.77 -0.42 -5.91
C ASP A 271 -57.05 -0.34 -4.55
N ALA A 272 -57.51 0.51 -3.63
CA ALA A 272 -56.98 0.59 -2.28
C ALA A 272 -57.14 -0.74 -1.51
N VAL A 273 -58.31 -1.40 -1.60
CA VAL A 273 -58.54 -2.73 -1.01
C VAL A 273 -57.61 -3.78 -1.62
N ALA A 274 -57.37 -3.74 -2.93
CA ALA A 274 -56.40 -4.62 -3.58
C ALA A 274 -54.98 -4.40 -3.02
N CYS A 275 -54.50 -3.15 -2.95
CA CYS A 275 -53.19 -2.81 -2.39
C CYS A 275 -53.01 -3.29 -0.94
N VAL A 276 -54.01 -3.11 -0.05
CA VAL A 276 -53.89 -3.62 1.34
C VAL A 276 -53.88 -5.15 1.39
N ASN A 277 -54.63 -5.82 0.52
CA ASN A 277 -54.60 -7.28 0.46
C ASN A 277 -53.24 -7.82 0.03
N GLU A 278 -52.52 -7.15 -0.88
CA GLU A 278 -51.12 -7.47 -1.21
C GLU A 278 -50.19 -7.24 0.00
N GLY A 279 -50.27 -6.07 0.67
CA GLY A 279 -49.48 -5.80 1.88
C GLY A 279 -49.73 -6.79 3.03
N LEU A 280 -50.93 -7.36 3.13
CA LEU A 280 -51.26 -8.42 4.07
C LEU A 280 -50.75 -9.82 3.67
N LYS A 281 -50.32 -10.05 2.42
CA LYS A 281 -49.61 -11.28 2.03
C LYS A 281 -48.20 -11.30 2.61
N GLU A 282 -47.48 -10.18 2.54
CA GLU A 282 -46.16 -9.99 3.14
C GLU A 282 -46.14 -10.29 4.64
N CYS A 283 -47.25 -10.00 5.33
CA CYS A 283 -47.41 -10.24 6.76
C CYS A 283 -47.50 -11.74 7.16
N LYS A 284 -47.73 -12.66 6.21
CA LYS A 284 -48.03 -14.08 6.52
C LYS A 284 -46.83 -14.88 7.03
N GLY A 285 -45.60 -14.39 6.81
CA GLY A 285 -44.37 -15.07 7.28
C GLY A 285 -44.04 -14.88 8.76
N GLY A 286 -44.77 -14.03 9.50
CA GLY A 286 -44.48 -13.74 10.91
C GLY A 286 -43.26 -12.83 11.16
N TYR A 287 -42.56 -12.40 10.10
CA TYR A 287 -41.37 -11.55 10.16
C TYR A 287 -41.65 -10.06 10.47
N ILE A 288 -42.91 -9.62 10.39
CA ILE A 288 -43.31 -8.21 10.52
C ILE A 288 -43.82 -7.91 11.94
N ASN A 289 -43.48 -6.73 12.46
CA ASN A 289 -43.96 -6.27 13.77
C ASN A 289 -45.49 -6.17 13.82
N LYS A 290 -46.09 -6.70 14.89
CA LYS A 290 -47.55 -6.76 15.11
C LYS A 290 -48.26 -5.44 14.86
N ALA A 291 -47.70 -4.33 15.33
CA ALA A 291 -48.35 -3.03 15.20
C ALA A 291 -48.42 -2.52 13.73
N VAL A 292 -47.57 -2.98 12.81
CA VAL A 292 -47.70 -2.72 11.36
C VAL A 292 -48.80 -3.58 10.74
N VAL A 293 -48.95 -4.82 11.23
CA VAL A 293 -50.03 -5.74 10.82
C VAL A 293 -51.39 -5.22 11.29
N GLU A 294 -51.46 -4.71 12.52
CA GLU A 294 -52.66 -4.08 13.10
C GLU A 294 -53.04 -2.80 12.33
N ASP A 295 -52.09 -1.93 11.97
CA ASP A 295 -52.33 -0.76 11.12
C ASP A 295 -52.90 -1.14 9.74
N LEU A 296 -52.34 -2.18 9.09
CA LEU A 296 -52.83 -2.70 7.82
C LEU A 296 -54.24 -3.32 7.94
N GLN A 297 -54.52 -4.07 9.00
CA GLN A 297 -55.86 -4.63 9.26
C GLN A 297 -56.89 -3.54 9.56
N GLY A 298 -56.51 -2.51 10.32
CA GLY A 298 -57.34 -1.34 10.59
C GLY A 298 -57.69 -0.56 9.32
N LEU A 299 -56.68 -0.32 8.46
CA LEU A 299 -56.88 0.30 7.15
C LEU A 299 -57.79 -0.55 6.26
N LYS A 300 -57.57 -1.87 6.17
CA LYS A 300 -58.42 -2.80 5.42
C LYS A 300 -59.89 -2.69 5.83
N LYS A 301 -60.17 -2.79 7.13
CA LYS A 301 -61.54 -2.75 7.67
C LYS A 301 -62.25 -1.45 7.31
N ARG A 302 -61.54 -0.33 7.35
CA ARG A 302 -62.08 0.99 6.96
C ARG A 302 -62.36 1.06 5.46
N LEU A 303 -61.43 0.60 4.63
CA LEU A 303 -61.60 0.55 3.17
C LEU A 303 -62.78 -0.33 2.75
N GLU A 304 -62.94 -1.52 3.33
CA GLU A 304 -64.08 -2.41 3.03
C GLU A 304 -65.43 -1.84 3.48
N GLN A 305 -65.45 -0.98 4.52
CA GLN A 305 -66.67 -0.29 4.97
C GLN A 305 -67.01 0.87 4.02
N ASP A 306 -66.03 1.70 3.68
CA ASP A 306 -66.22 2.85 2.78
C ASP A 306 -66.54 2.38 1.35
N LEU A 307 -65.92 1.31 0.86
CA LEU A 307 -66.22 0.70 -0.45
C LEU A 307 -67.67 0.21 -0.54
N LYS A 308 -68.13 -0.61 0.42
CA LYS A 308 -69.53 -1.09 0.46
C LYS A 308 -70.56 0.03 0.51
N ARG A 309 -70.19 1.16 1.13
CA ARG A 309 -71.03 2.36 1.17
C ARG A 309 -71.02 3.09 -0.17
N ALA A 310 -69.85 3.30 -0.79
CA ALA A 310 -69.73 3.94 -2.10
C ALA A 310 -70.41 3.13 -3.23
N GLU A 311 -70.23 1.80 -3.24
CA GLU A 311 -70.91 0.88 -4.16
C GLU A 311 -72.44 1.00 -4.02
N LYS A 312 -72.96 0.88 -2.79
CA LYS A 312 -74.40 0.99 -2.54
C LYS A 312 -74.97 2.36 -2.92
N ASP A 313 -74.28 3.45 -2.58
CA ASP A 313 -74.71 4.81 -2.91
C ASP A 313 -74.68 5.03 -4.44
N ASN A 314 -73.67 4.49 -5.15
CA ASN A 314 -73.58 4.60 -6.60
C ASN A 314 -74.62 3.72 -7.33
N ASP A 315 -74.81 2.47 -6.93
CA ASP A 315 -75.74 1.53 -7.56
C ASP A 315 -77.22 1.89 -7.37
N VAL A 316 -77.55 2.65 -6.32
CA VAL A 316 -78.93 3.02 -5.97
C VAL A 316 -79.26 4.48 -6.29
N ILE A 317 -78.31 5.41 -6.16
CA ILE A 317 -78.59 6.86 -6.21
C ILE A 317 -77.94 7.54 -7.42
N TYR A 318 -76.63 7.32 -7.65
CA TYR A 318 -75.87 8.16 -8.58
C TYR A 318 -75.68 7.58 -9.98
N LEU A 319 -75.64 6.25 -10.10
CA LEU A 319 -75.51 5.47 -11.34
C LEU A 319 -74.36 5.94 -12.24
N GLN A 320 -73.24 6.40 -11.66
CA GLN A 320 -72.07 6.78 -12.43
C GLN A 320 -71.29 5.54 -12.86
N ILE A 321 -70.79 5.54 -14.10
CA ILE A 321 -69.94 4.46 -14.62
C ILE A 321 -68.65 4.42 -13.80
N VAL A 322 -68.32 3.23 -13.27
CA VAL A 322 -67.05 2.96 -12.58
C VAL A 322 -65.96 2.76 -13.64
N PRO A 323 -64.95 3.64 -13.76
CA PRO A 323 -63.92 3.49 -14.77
C PRO A 323 -62.95 2.35 -14.42
N PRO A 324 -62.45 1.59 -15.39
CA PRO A 324 -61.45 0.56 -15.17
C PRO A 324 -60.11 1.17 -14.74
N LYS A 325 -59.31 0.39 -13.99
CA LYS A 325 -58.02 0.85 -13.41
C LYS A 325 -57.08 1.62 -14.39
N PRO A 326 -56.93 1.25 -15.68
CA PRO A 326 -56.07 1.99 -16.61
C PRO A 326 -56.56 3.41 -16.97
N GLU A 327 -57.86 3.69 -16.81
CA GLU A 327 -58.45 5.02 -17.09
C GLU A 327 -58.34 5.97 -15.88
N LEU A 328 -57.96 5.46 -14.71
CA LEU A 328 -57.75 6.29 -13.52
C LEU A 328 -56.49 7.14 -13.68
N LYS A 329 -56.62 8.46 -13.51
CA LYS A 329 -55.47 9.37 -13.46
C LYS A 329 -54.50 8.92 -12.35
N ILE A 330 -53.25 8.68 -12.74
CA ILE A 330 -52.11 8.45 -11.85
C ILE A 330 -51.99 9.62 -10.87
N LEU A 331 -51.74 9.33 -9.60
CA LEU A 331 -51.59 10.34 -8.56
C LEU A 331 -50.30 11.16 -8.79
N ASP A 332 -50.41 12.48 -8.64
CA ASP A 332 -49.24 13.35 -8.60
C ASP A 332 -48.44 13.04 -7.31
N ARG A 333 -47.12 13.28 -7.29
CA ARG A 333 -46.26 13.06 -6.12
C ARG A 333 -45.85 14.38 -5.50
N ALA A 334 -45.82 14.44 -4.17
CA ALA A 334 -45.27 15.58 -3.42
C ALA A 334 -44.10 15.12 -2.56
N ASN A 335 -42.88 15.54 -2.88
CA ASN A 335 -41.67 15.16 -2.15
C ASN A 335 -41.26 16.24 -1.14
N MET A 336 -41.19 15.89 0.14
CA MET A 336 -40.78 16.75 1.26
C MET A 336 -39.48 16.27 1.91
N ALA A 337 -39.21 14.95 1.90
CA ALA A 337 -37.96 14.38 2.38
C ALA A 337 -36.81 14.61 1.38
N VAL A 338 -35.68 15.08 1.88
CA VAL A 338 -34.44 15.29 1.10
C VAL A 338 -33.26 14.88 1.97
N ALA A 339 -32.31 14.12 1.42
CA ALA A 339 -31.11 13.72 2.13
C ALA A 339 -30.31 14.99 2.49
N ARG A 340 -30.07 15.21 3.79
CA ARG A 340 -29.43 16.43 4.29
C ARG A 340 -28.15 16.07 5.02
N VAL A 341 -27.02 16.19 4.35
CA VAL A 341 -25.71 16.06 5.00
C VAL A 341 -25.56 17.17 6.05
N PRO A 342 -25.24 16.88 7.32
CA PRO A 342 -24.89 17.91 8.28
C PRO A 342 -23.67 18.70 7.80
N PRO A 343 -23.62 20.04 7.94
CA PRO A 343 -22.48 20.84 7.47
C PRO A 343 -21.19 20.47 8.20
N GLN A 344 -21.27 20.05 9.46
CA GLN A 344 -20.20 19.43 10.24
C GLN A 344 -19.53 18.22 9.56
N VAL A 345 -20.27 17.47 8.74
CA VAL A 345 -19.77 16.29 8.01
C VAL A 345 -19.34 16.68 6.59
N ALA A 346 -20.14 17.52 5.91
CA ALA A 346 -19.85 17.95 4.53
C ALA A 346 -18.62 18.89 4.41
N LYS A 347 -18.30 19.66 5.46
CA LYS A 347 -17.15 20.57 5.50
C LYS A 347 -16.51 20.61 6.89
N PRO A 348 -15.81 19.55 7.33
CA PRO A 348 -15.25 19.51 8.68
C PRO A 348 -14.23 20.63 8.95
N TYR A 349 -13.51 21.07 7.91
CA TYR A 349 -12.48 22.12 7.97
C TYR A 349 -13.00 23.47 8.49
N ASP A 350 -14.25 23.83 8.18
CA ASP A 350 -14.85 25.11 8.61
C ASP A 350 -15.14 25.16 10.12
N TYR A 351 -15.05 24.02 10.84
CA TYR A 351 -15.42 23.84 12.25
C TYR A 351 -14.20 23.65 13.19
N PHE A 352 -12.98 23.88 12.71
CA PHE A 352 -11.75 23.90 13.52
C PHE A 352 -11.32 25.31 13.95
N GLY A 353 -10.67 25.39 15.11
CA GLY A 353 -10.10 26.60 15.68
C GLY A 353 -10.18 26.63 17.20
N ASP A 354 -9.45 27.54 17.83
CA ASP A 354 -9.26 27.59 19.30
C ASP A 354 -10.56 27.72 20.10
N HIS A 355 -11.65 28.18 19.48
CA HIS A 355 -13.00 28.30 20.06
C HIS A 355 -14.10 27.63 19.20
N ALA A 356 -13.72 26.83 18.20
CA ALA A 356 -14.66 26.21 17.27
C ALA A 356 -15.27 24.90 17.82
N GLU A 357 -16.32 24.37 17.18
CA GLU A 357 -17.08 23.23 17.72
C GLU A 357 -16.23 21.96 17.90
N PHE A 358 -15.23 21.74 17.03
CA PHE A 358 -14.31 20.59 17.07
C PHE A 358 -12.97 20.85 17.78
N GLY A 359 -12.76 22.07 18.28
CA GLY A 359 -11.48 22.51 18.86
C GLY A 359 -10.38 22.75 17.81
N PRO A 360 -9.11 22.85 18.21
CA PRO A 360 -7.98 22.99 17.30
C PRO A 360 -7.72 21.69 16.52
N GLY A 361 -7.20 21.81 15.29
CA GLY A 361 -6.79 20.65 14.50
C GLY A 361 -5.57 19.96 15.13
N LEU A 362 -5.68 18.65 15.38
CA LEU A 362 -4.60 17.87 15.98
C LEU A 362 -3.39 17.76 15.04
N PHE A 363 -2.18 17.65 15.59
CA PHE A 363 -0.94 17.52 14.82
C PHE A 363 -0.68 18.69 13.84
N THR A 364 -1.22 19.90 14.09
CA THR A 364 -1.02 21.08 13.23
C THR A 364 0.46 21.42 12.98
N LYS A 365 1.35 21.10 13.93
CA LYS A 365 2.82 21.31 13.80
C LYS A 365 3.55 20.17 13.07
N LEU A 366 2.86 19.07 12.76
CA LEU A 366 3.43 17.95 12.02
C LEU A 366 3.48 18.32 10.53
N VAL A 367 4.65 18.15 9.94
CA VAL A 367 4.84 18.28 8.50
C VAL A 367 4.01 17.20 7.79
N PRO A 368 3.24 17.49 6.72
CA PRO A 368 2.45 16.45 6.03
C PRO A 368 3.34 15.34 5.44
N PHE A 369 2.89 14.08 5.47
CA PHE A 369 3.60 12.96 4.85
C PHE A 369 3.99 13.21 3.39
N SER A 370 3.13 13.87 2.62
CA SER A 370 3.38 14.22 1.22
C SER A 370 4.60 15.11 1.01
N VAL A 371 4.99 15.92 2.00
CA VAL A 371 6.23 16.72 1.97
C VAL A 371 7.45 15.82 2.11
N HIS A 372 7.43 14.84 3.02
CA HIS A 372 8.52 13.86 3.16
C HIS A 372 8.67 13.00 1.89
N LEU A 373 7.55 12.55 1.32
CA LEU A 373 7.56 11.82 0.06
C LEU A 373 8.08 12.68 -1.11
N ALA A 374 7.67 13.95 -1.17
CA ALA A 374 8.18 14.93 -2.14
C ALA A 374 9.70 15.16 -2.01
N VAL A 375 10.23 15.28 -0.79
CA VAL A 375 11.68 15.37 -0.52
C VAL A 375 12.41 14.15 -1.07
N SER A 376 11.96 12.93 -0.75
CA SER A 376 12.62 11.71 -1.23
C SER A 376 12.55 11.55 -2.76
N ILE A 377 11.44 11.92 -3.40
CA ILE A 377 11.31 11.91 -4.87
C ILE A 377 12.28 12.92 -5.50
N TYR A 378 12.41 14.12 -4.94
CA TYR A 378 13.38 15.10 -5.42
C TYR A 378 14.82 14.62 -5.24
N GLU A 379 15.18 14.05 -4.09
CA GLU A 379 16.51 13.50 -3.83
C GLU A 379 16.86 12.40 -4.83
N GLU A 380 15.92 11.50 -5.14
CA GLU A 380 16.12 10.46 -6.17
C GLU A 380 16.33 11.07 -7.57
N ARG A 381 15.54 12.08 -7.96
CA ARG A 381 15.70 12.76 -9.26
C ARG A 381 17.02 13.52 -9.37
N ARG A 382 17.39 14.27 -8.32
CA ARG A 382 18.68 14.97 -8.21
C ARG A 382 19.83 13.99 -8.34
N ASP A 383 19.81 12.89 -7.59
CA ASP A 383 20.89 11.91 -7.59
C ASP A 383 20.94 11.13 -8.92
N ARG A 384 19.80 10.88 -9.57
CA ARG A 384 19.74 10.32 -10.93
C ARG A 384 20.35 11.28 -11.96
N LEU A 385 19.97 12.56 -11.94
CA LEU A 385 20.49 13.59 -12.84
C LEU A 385 22.00 13.78 -12.66
N VAL A 386 22.45 13.94 -11.42
CA VAL A 386 23.86 14.18 -11.08
C VAL A 386 24.74 12.96 -11.38
N ASN A 387 24.35 11.77 -10.93
CA ASN A 387 25.19 10.58 -11.09
C ASN A 387 25.13 10.01 -12.52
N ASN A 388 23.93 9.88 -13.11
CA ASN A 388 23.78 9.17 -14.39
C ASN A 388 23.97 10.08 -15.60
N ASN A 389 23.45 11.32 -15.57
CA ASN A 389 23.51 12.20 -16.74
C ASN A 389 24.78 13.05 -16.77
N ILE A 390 25.30 13.48 -15.61
CA ILE A 390 26.48 14.37 -15.54
C ILE A 390 27.76 13.58 -15.24
N ILE A 391 27.82 12.87 -14.11
CA ILE A 391 29.06 12.22 -13.65
C ILE A 391 29.46 11.04 -14.55
N ALA A 392 28.53 10.14 -14.86
CA ALA A 392 28.83 8.99 -15.72
C ALA A 392 29.24 9.40 -17.15
N GLU A 393 28.73 10.52 -17.68
CA GLU A 393 29.21 11.07 -18.95
C GLU A 393 30.63 11.62 -18.85
N LEU A 394 30.96 12.37 -17.80
CA LEU A 394 32.32 12.86 -17.56
C LEU A 394 33.32 11.70 -17.39
N GLU A 395 32.94 10.66 -16.64
CA GLU A 395 33.74 9.44 -16.47
C GLU A 395 33.93 8.72 -17.83
N THR A 396 32.85 8.47 -18.58
CA THR A 396 32.89 7.89 -19.95
C THR A 396 33.76 8.69 -20.93
N MET A 397 33.74 10.03 -20.85
CA MET A 397 34.60 10.87 -21.68
C MET A 397 36.08 10.71 -21.31
N THR A 398 36.40 10.43 -20.05
CA THR A 398 37.77 10.19 -19.58
C THR A 398 38.30 8.87 -20.10
N ASP A 399 37.50 7.81 -20.01
CA ASP A 399 37.85 6.48 -20.54
C ASP A 399 38.14 6.54 -22.04
N LYS A 400 37.29 7.23 -22.82
CA LYS A 400 37.52 7.46 -24.26
C LYS A 400 38.80 8.25 -24.54
N LEU A 401 39.15 9.23 -23.71
CA LEU A 401 40.39 9.99 -23.86
C LEU A 401 41.61 9.10 -23.60
N HIS A 402 41.58 8.26 -22.56
CA HIS A 402 42.64 7.31 -22.24
C HIS A 402 42.76 6.18 -23.28
N GLU A 403 41.64 5.66 -23.81
CA GLU A 403 41.62 4.69 -24.92
C GLU A 403 42.31 5.27 -26.15
N ILE A 404 41.97 6.51 -26.54
CA ILE A 404 42.60 7.20 -27.67
C ILE A 404 44.10 7.42 -27.40
N LEU A 405 44.49 7.94 -26.24
CA LEU A 405 45.90 8.14 -25.90
C LEU A 405 46.71 6.84 -25.96
N SER A 406 46.18 5.74 -25.40
CA SER A 406 46.82 4.42 -25.48
C SER A 406 46.88 3.89 -26.92
N SER A 407 45.85 4.12 -27.75
CA SER A 407 45.86 3.70 -29.16
C SER A 407 46.96 4.41 -29.98
N LEU A 408 47.32 5.62 -29.57
CA LEU A 408 48.37 6.44 -30.18
C LEU A 408 49.77 6.21 -29.56
N ASN A 409 49.88 5.28 -28.60
CA ASN A 409 51.07 5.02 -27.78
C ASN A 409 51.60 6.31 -27.09
N LEU A 410 50.69 7.17 -26.63
CA LEU A 410 51.03 8.35 -25.83
C LEU A 410 50.80 8.03 -24.35
N PRO A 411 51.73 8.43 -23.44
CA PRO A 411 52.93 9.23 -23.68
C PRO A 411 54.20 8.44 -24.07
N GLY A 412 54.16 7.10 -24.18
CA GLY A 412 55.35 6.26 -24.38
C GLY A 412 56.20 6.63 -25.61
N SER A 413 55.56 7.07 -26.68
CA SER A 413 56.20 7.52 -27.94
C SER A 413 56.98 8.83 -27.79
N LEU A 414 56.48 9.78 -26.98
CA LEU A 414 57.20 11.00 -26.62
C LEU A 414 58.36 10.68 -25.66
N GLN A 415 58.08 9.95 -24.58
CA GLN A 415 59.06 9.64 -23.54
C GLN A 415 60.28 8.87 -24.07
N ALA A 416 60.08 7.92 -24.99
CA ALA A 416 61.15 7.13 -25.61
C ALA A 416 62.20 7.99 -26.34
N LEU A 417 61.75 9.10 -26.93
CA LEU A 417 62.56 10.02 -27.74
C LEU A 417 63.14 11.17 -26.91
N GLU A 418 62.40 11.71 -25.95
CA GLU A 418 62.85 12.82 -25.11
C GLU A 418 63.96 12.45 -24.11
N LYS A 419 63.98 11.19 -23.66
CA LYS A 419 65.09 10.60 -22.91
C LYS A 419 65.51 9.27 -23.57
N PRO A 420 66.49 9.27 -24.49
CA PRO A 420 66.98 8.04 -25.12
C PRO A 420 67.75 7.11 -24.17
N LEU A 421 68.27 7.67 -23.06
CA LEU A 421 69.02 6.99 -22.00
C LEU A 421 68.34 7.23 -20.64
N GLY A 422 68.29 6.20 -19.79
CA GLY A 422 67.70 6.28 -18.44
C GLY A 422 66.16 6.33 -18.41
N LEU A 423 65.61 6.63 -17.23
CA LEU A 423 64.17 6.61 -16.96
C LEU A 423 63.49 7.97 -17.26
N PRO A 424 62.31 7.99 -17.90
CA PRO A 424 61.42 9.15 -17.96
C PRO A 424 61.02 9.62 -16.56
N GLY A 425 60.90 10.94 -16.35
CA GLY A 425 60.60 11.50 -15.03
C GLY A 425 59.20 11.16 -14.52
N SER A 426 58.22 11.10 -15.43
CA SER A 426 56.85 10.63 -15.17
C SER A 426 56.84 9.17 -14.72
N LEU A 427 57.51 8.29 -15.45
CA LEU A 427 57.59 6.87 -15.11
C LEU A 427 58.33 6.62 -13.79
N ALA A 428 59.39 7.37 -13.50
CA ALA A 428 60.06 7.32 -12.20
C ALA A 428 59.12 7.72 -11.05
N GLN A 429 58.33 8.79 -11.22
CA GLN A 429 57.29 9.18 -10.25
C GLN A 429 56.19 8.09 -10.10
N HIS A 430 55.75 7.47 -11.19
CA HIS A 430 54.80 6.35 -11.14
C HIS A 430 55.37 5.12 -10.41
N ALA A 431 56.65 4.81 -10.60
CA ALA A 431 57.36 3.73 -9.91
C ALA A 431 57.55 4.06 -8.41
N ASP A 432 58.02 5.27 -8.08
CA ASP A 432 58.13 5.76 -6.69
C ASP A 432 56.78 5.67 -5.96
N GLU A 433 55.69 6.08 -6.59
CA GLU A 433 54.35 6.01 -6.00
C GLU A 433 53.88 4.56 -5.80
N ILE A 434 54.15 3.66 -6.76
CA ILE A 434 53.86 2.23 -6.65
C ILE A 434 54.66 1.57 -5.51
N CYS A 435 55.93 1.94 -5.35
CA CYS A 435 56.82 1.48 -4.28
C CYS A 435 56.36 2.01 -2.91
N GLN A 436 56.08 3.31 -2.79
CA GLN A 436 55.57 3.93 -1.55
C GLN A 436 54.20 3.38 -1.13
N ALA A 437 53.32 3.10 -2.10
CA ALA A 437 51.99 2.55 -1.85
C ALA A 437 51.98 1.03 -1.59
N ASP A 438 53.14 0.36 -1.67
CA ASP A 438 53.30 -1.10 -1.56
C ASP A 438 52.27 -1.83 -2.44
N ALA A 439 52.18 -1.42 -3.71
CA ALA A 439 51.01 -1.62 -4.56
C ALA A 439 50.57 -3.09 -4.66
N LEU A 440 51.51 -4.01 -4.88
CA LEU A 440 51.19 -5.44 -5.01
C LEU A 440 50.56 -6.02 -3.74
N ASN A 441 51.15 -5.75 -2.56
CA ASN A 441 50.62 -6.22 -1.29
C ASN A 441 49.34 -5.47 -0.89
N ARG A 442 49.18 -4.19 -1.29
CA ARG A 442 47.92 -3.44 -1.10
C ARG A 442 46.79 -4.07 -1.91
N LEU A 443 47.03 -4.42 -3.17
CA LEU A 443 46.04 -5.08 -4.04
C LEU A 443 45.69 -6.49 -3.55
N GLN A 444 46.70 -7.30 -3.19
CA GLN A 444 46.49 -8.65 -2.67
C GLN A 444 45.72 -8.64 -1.34
N ARG A 445 46.04 -7.72 -0.42
CA ARG A 445 45.23 -7.50 0.80
C ARG A 445 43.83 -7.02 0.46
N GLY A 446 43.70 -6.08 -0.48
CA GLY A 446 42.41 -5.56 -0.97
C GLY A 446 41.46 -6.66 -1.45
N LEU A 447 41.94 -7.54 -2.33
CA LEU A 447 41.20 -8.70 -2.83
C LEU A 447 40.93 -9.73 -1.73
N ALA A 448 41.92 -10.06 -0.90
CA ALA A 448 41.74 -11.01 0.20
C ALA A 448 40.75 -10.51 1.28
N ASP A 449 40.62 -9.20 1.47
CA ASP A 449 39.62 -8.62 2.37
C ASP A 449 38.22 -8.60 1.73
N ILE A 450 38.11 -8.40 0.40
CA ILE A 450 36.84 -8.60 -0.33
C ILE A 450 36.40 -10.08 -0.22
N ASP A 451 37.31 -11.03 -0.45
CA ASP A 451 37.02 -12.46 -0.33
C ASP A 451 36.55 -12.83 1.09
N LYS A 452 37.12 -12.22 2.15
CA LYS A 452 36.64 -12.40 3.54
C LYS A 452 35.26 -11.77 3.78
N LEU A 453 35.02 -10.55 3.29
CA LEU A 453 33.73 -9.88 3.45
C LEU A 453 32.63 -10.69 2.73
N CYS A 454 32.86 -11.06 1.47
CA CYS A 454 31.97 -11.92 0.69
C CYS A 454 31.69 -13.25 1.41
N ALA A 455 32.71 -13.93 1.95
CA ALA A 455 32.51 -15.16 2.72
C ALA A 455 31.71 -14.95 4.03
N SER A 456 31.92 -13.83 4.73
CA SER A 456 31.18 -13.47 5.95
C SER A 456 29.71 -13.16 5.66
N ASP A 457 29.44 -12.37 4.62
CA ASP A 457 28.10 -12.01 4.20
C ASP A 457 27.37 -13.25 3.68
N ARG A 458 28.06 -14.08 2.89
CA ARG A 458 27.53 -15.35 2.39
C ARG A 458 27.16 -16.31 3.53
N ALA A 459 28.03 -16.47 4.53
CA ALA A 459 27.74 -17.29 5.70
C ALA A 459 26.54 -16.77 6.51
N THR A 460 26.42 -15.44 6.67
CA THR A 460 25.29 -14.80 7.36
C THR A 460 23.98 -14.96 6.57
N PHE A 461 24.06 -14.92 5.25
CA PHE A 461 22.92 -15.15 4.36
C PHE A 461 22.48 -16.62 4.34
N ASP A 462 23.41 -17.55 4.18
CA ASP A 462 23.13 -18.98 4.19
C ASP A 462 22.60 -19.44 5.57
N GLU A 463 22.99 -18.79 6.68
CA GLU A 463 22.34 -18.96 8.00
C GLU A 463 20.86 -18.52 7.96
N GLY A 464 20.58 -17.33 7.43
CA GLY A 464 19.22 -16.80 7.29
C GLY A 464 18.33 -17.67 6.39
N ARG A 465 18.88 -18.14 5.25
CA ARG A 465 18.18 -19.03 4.31
C ARG A 465 17.97 -20.42 4.91
N GLY A 466 18.97 -20.96 5.61
CA GLY A 466 18.88 -22.25 6.31
C GLY A 466 17.74 -22.27 7.34
N LEU A 467 17.53 -21.19 8.08
CA LEU A 467 16.39 -21.05 9.00
C LEU A 467 15.04 -21.15 8.28
N LEU A 468 14.88 -20.53 7.10
CA LEU A 468 13.66 -20.62 6.29
C LEU A 468 13.47 -22.02 5.68
N GLU A 469 14.54 -22.64 5.18
CA GLU A 469 14.52 -24.01 4.68
C GLU A 469 14.14 -25.02 5.77
N ASP A 470 14.60 -24.82 7.00
CA ASP A 470 14.30 -25.69 8.13
C ASP A 470 12.86 -25.51 8.64
N GLU A 471 12.31 -24.29 8.64
CA GLU A 471 10.87 -24.08 8.90
C GLU A 471 10.00 -24.72 7.82
N GLU A 472 10.39 -24.63 6.53
CA GLU A 472 9.68 -25.31 5.44
C GLU A 472 9.69 -26.84 5.60
N LYS A 473 10.82 -27.42 6.05
CA LYS A 473 10.94 -28.86 6.35
C LYS A 473 10.08 -29.25 7.57
N GLU A 474 10.08 -28.44 8.62
CA GLU A 474 9.27 -28.63 9.83
C GLU A 474 7.77 -28.60 9.50
N ASP A 475 7.30 -27.54 8.83
CA ASP A 475 5.90 -27.36 8.43
C ASP A 475 5.43 -28.49 7.49
N ARG A 476 6.25 -28.88 6.51
CA ARG A 476 5.98 -30.03 5.63
C ARG A 476 5.87 -31.34 6.42
N LYS A 477 6.70 -31.54 7.45
CA LYS A 477 6.65 -32.73 8.33
C LYS A 477 5.39 -32.75 9.18
N PHE A 478 4.95 -31.62 9.73
CA PHE A 478 3.69 -31.53 10.47
C PHE A 478 2.46 -31.72 9.56
N ARG A 479 2.46 -31.13 8.36
CA ARG A 479 1.41 -31.33 7.34
C ARG A 479 1.29 -32.80 6.92
N LEU A 480 2.40 -33.54 6.80
CA LEU A 480 2.40 -34.98 6.57
C LEU A 480 1.90 -35.80 7.78
N LYS A 481 2.19 -35.36 9.01
CA LYS A 481 1.82 -36.05 10.26
C LYS A 481 0.33 -35.90 10.63
N HIS A 482 -0.23 -34.70 10.46
CA HIS A 482 -1.59 -34.37 10.90
C HIS A 482 -2.60 -34.23 9.74
N GLY A 483 -2.11 -34.20 8.50
CA GLY A 483 -2.92 -34.01 7.30
C GLY A 483 -3.34 -32.55 7.08
N THR A 484 -3.62 -32.19 5.83
CA THR A 484 -4.00 -30.82 5.42
C THR A 484 -5.31 -30.31 6.02
N GLN A 485 -6.17 -31.20 6.54
CA GLN A 485 -7.45 -30.81 7.16
C GLN A 485 -7.32 -30.40 8.64
N ARG A 486 -6.30 -30.90 9.36
CA ARG A 486 -6.04 -30.49 10.75
C ARG A 486 -4.90 -29.47 10.84
N TRP A 487 -3.89 -29.60 9.98
CA TRP A 487 -2.80 -28.64 9.87
C TRP A 487 -3.17 -27.50 8.90
N ALA A 488 -4.14 -26.67 9.28
CA ALA A 488 -4.71 -25.61 8.45
C ALA A 488 -3.79 -24.38 8.26
N ARG A 489 -2.48 -24.50 8.49
CA ARG A 489 -1.52 -23.38 8.38
C ARG A 489 -1.09 -23.15 6.93
N PRO A 490 -1.03 -21.88 6.47
CA PRO A 490 -0.45 -21.54 5.17
C PRO A 490 0.98 -22.06 5.00
N GLU A 491 1.32 -22.45 3.78
CA GLU A 491 2.67 -22.90 3.43
C GLU A 491 3.69 -21.76 3.52
N SER A 492 4.89 -22.09 3.99
CA SER A 492 6.00 -21.16 4.25
C SER A 492 6.36 -20.23 3.08
N ARG A 493 6.15 -20.67 1.83
CA ARG A 493 6.44 -19.88 0.62
C ARG A 493 5.26 -19.06 0.11
N ALA A 494 4.05 -19.35 0.57
CA ALA A 494 2.80 -18.80 0.03
C ALA A 494 2.05 -17.89 1.01
N GLU A 495 2.55 -17.71 2.24
CA GLU A 495 1.94 -16.83 3.24
C GLU A 495 2.02 -15.35 2.81
N PRO A 496 0.88 -14.67 2.50
CA PRO A 496 0.88 -13.31 1.94
C PRO A 496 0.95 -12.18 2.99
N SER A 497 1.23 -12.50 4.25
CA SER A 497 1.23 -11.52 5.35
C SER A 497 2.37 -10.50 5.21
N HIS A 498 2.22 -9.32 5.82
CA HIS A 498 3.17 -8.20 5.70
C HIS A 498 4.61 -8.58 6.09
N ASP A 499 4.75 -9.47 7.08
CA ASP A 499 6.01 -10.04 7.55
C ASP A 499 6.16 -11.53 7.17
N GLY A 500 5.40 -11.99 6.17
CA GLY A 500 5.24 -13.39 5.79
C GLY A 500 6.40 -13.98 5.00
N GLY A 501 6.46 -15.32 4.99
CA GLY A 501 7.55 -16.07 4.37
C GLY A 501 7.72 -15.82 2.87
N ALA A 502 6.65 -15.53 2.12
CA ALA A 502 6.74 -15.21 0.69
C ALA A 502 7.65 -14.00 0.41
N ARG A 503 7.56 -12.94 1.24
CA ARG A 503 8.40 -11.75 1.14
C ARG A 503 9.86 -12.06 1.49
N LEU A 504 10.10 -12.87 2.53
CA LEU A 504 11.44 -13.29 2.93
C LEU A 504 12.11 -14.15 1.86
N TRP A 505 11.36 -15.04 1.19
CA TRP A 505 11.87 -15.83 0.07
C TRP A 505 12.18 -14.98 -1.17
N ASN A 506 11.37 -13.96 -1.48
CA ASN A 506 11.69 -13.01 -2.55
C ASN A 506 12.95 -12.19 -2.22
N GLN A 507 13.05 -11.65 -1.00
CA GLN A 507 14.24 -10.94 -0.54
C GLN A 507 15.50 -11.84 -0.55
N ALA A 508 15.36 -13.14 -0.28
CA ALA A 508 16.45 -14.09 -0.41
C ALA A 508 16.88 -14.28 -1.87
N ALA A 509 15.94 -14.33 -2.82
CA ALA A 509 16.24 -14.40 -4.25
C ALA A 509 16.93 -13.12 -4.76
N ASP A 510 16.51 -11.94 -4.29
CA ASP A 510 17.17 -10.66 -4.60
C ASP A 510 18.64 -10.65 -4.11
N ILE A 511 18.88 -11.14 -2.88
CA ILE A 511 20.22 -11.22 -2.29
C ILE A 511 21.10 -12.25 -3.02
N ASP A 512 20.60 -13.44 -3.38
CA ASP A 512 21.34 -14.40 -4.22
C ASP A 512 21.65 -13.79 -5.61
N GLY A 513 20.75 -12.95 -6.16
CA GLY A 513 20.99 -12.15 -7.36
C GLY A 513 22.14 -11.13 -7.20
N TYR A 514 22.19 -10.42 -6.07
CA TYR A 514 23.31 -9.53 -5.75
C TYR A 514 24.63 -10.30 -5.67
N PHE A 515 24.69 -11.44 -4.98
CA PHE A 515 25.89 -12.28 -4.91
C PHE A 515 26.34 -12.83 -6.28
N ALA A 516 25.40 -13.17 -7.17
CA ALA A 516 25.73 -13.59 -8.53
C ALA A 516 26.38 -12.45 -9.34
N SER A 517 25.83 -11.24 -9.24
CA SER A 517 26.37 -10.05 -9.93
C SER A 517 27.73 -9.62 -9.39
N SER A 518 27.94 -9.69 -8.06
CA SER A 518 29.21 -9.33 -7.44
C SER A 518 30.30 -10.35 -7.74
N THR A 519 29.98 -11.65 -7.71
CA THR A 519 30.93 -12.73 -8.09
C THR A 519 31.45 -12.56 -9.52
N SER A 520 30.58 -12.20 -10.48
CA SER A 520 31.00 -11.90 -11.85
C SER A 520 31.89 -10.65 -11.93
N SER A 521 31.56 -9.60 -11.18
CA SER A 521 32.34 -8.35 -11.13
C SER A 521 33.72 -8.55 -10.51
N ASP A 522 33.81 -9.27 -9.39
CA ASP A 522 35.07 -9.60 -8.71
C ASP A 522 35.97 -10.50 -9.57
N ALA A 523 35.38 -11.40 -10.37
CA ALA A 523 36.12 -12.18 -11.35
C ALA A 523 36.81 -11.29 -12.40
N VAL A 524 36.12 -10.27 -12.94
CA VAL A 524 36.71 -9.30 -13.88
C VAL A 524 37.81 -8.47 -13.23
N VAL A 525 37.63 -8.02 -11.98
CA VAL A 525 38.69 -7.29 -11.24
C VAL A 525 39.91 -8.18 -11.00
N ARG A 526 39.70 -9.46 -10.68
CA ARG A 526 40.77 -10.46 -10.50
C ARG A 526 41.50 -10.80 -11.80
N GLU A 527 40.79 -10.87 -12.93
CA GLU A 527 41.39 -11.02 -14.26
C GLU A 527 42.26 -9.81 -14.62
N LYS A 528 41.74 -8.58 -14.44
CA LYS A 528 42.48 -7.34 -14.63
C LYS A 528 43.73 -7.28 -13.76
N PHE A 529 43.64 -7.66 -12.48
CA PHE A 529 44.82 -7.74 -11.62
C PHE A 529 45.84 -8.76 -12.13
N THR A 530 45.41 -9.96 -12.51
CA THR A 530 46.29 -11.02 -13.01
C THR A 530 47.02 -10.60 -14.29
N ALA A 531 46.33 -9.93 -15.22
CA ALA A 531 46.90 -9.45 -16.48
C ALA A 531 47.96 -8.33 -16.32
N VAL A 532 48.00 -7.64 -15.19
CA VAL A 532 48.89 -6.49 -14.95
C VAL A 532 49.93 -6.78 -13.85
N ARG A 533 49.71 -7.82 -13.02
CA ARG A 533 50.57 -8.25 -11.90
C ARG A 533 52.06 -8.25 -12.22
N ASP A 534 52.46 -8.92 -13.30
CA ASP A 534 53.87 -9.09 -13.64
C ASP A 534 54.51 -7.77 -14.10
N THR A 535 53.72 -6.89 -14.71
CA THR A 535 54.18 -5.54 -15.09
C THR A 535 54.30 -4.65 -13.86
N LEU A 536 53.37 -4.73 -12.90
CA LEU A 536 53.48 -4.02 -11.62
C LEU A 536 54.65 -4.51 -10.76
N ALA A 537 55.01 -5.80 -10.84
CA ALA A 537 56.22 -6.31 -10.20
C ALA A 537 57.51 -5.71 -10.79
N ILE A 538 57.50 -5.30 -12.07
CA ILE A 538 58.60 -4.60 -12.71
C ILE A 538 58.63 -3.12 -12.28
N LEU A 539 57.47 -2.43 -12.21
CA LEU A 539 57.41 -1.05 -11.67
C LEU A 539 57.73 -0.96 -10.17
N ALA A 540 57.39 -1.98 -9.37
CA ALA A 540 57.69 -2.06 -7.94
C ALA A 540 59.10 -2.60 -7.64
N GLY A 541 59.89 -2.91 -8.68
CA GLY A 541 61.27 -3.36 -8.56
C GLY A 541 62.24 -2.20 -8.35
N SER A 542 63.52 -2.52 -8.12
CA SER A 542 64.58 -1.49 -8.10
C SER A 542 64.73 -0.80 -9.45
N ASP A 543 65.08 0.49 -9.47
CA ASP A 543 65.43 1.28 -10.67
C ASP A 543 66.33 0.55 -11.68
N ARG A 544 67.26 -0.28 -11.18
CA ARG A 544 68.15 -1.09 -12.02
C ARG A 544 67.39 -2.13 -12.83
N GLY A 545 66.45 -2.85 -12.21
CA GLY A 545 65.59 -3.83 -12.89
C GLY A 545 64.60 -3.16 -13.86
N LEU A 546 64.13 -1.96 -13.53
CA LEU A 546 63.30 -1.16 -14.43
C LEU A 546 64.11 -0.68 -15.67
N MET A 547 65.38 -0.28 -15.47
CA MET A 547 66.30 0.03 -16.56
C MET A 547 66.71 -1.19 -17.39
N ASP A 548 66.87 -2.37 -16.79
CA ASP A 548 67.17 -3.61 -17.52
C ASP A 548 65.96 -4.09 -18.37
N TYR A 549 64.73 -3.79 -17.96
CA TYR A 549 63.51 -4.10 -18.74
C TYR A 549 63.28 -3.16 -19.93
N ILE A 550 63.72 -1.90 -19.85
CA ILE A 550 63.47 -0.89 -20.89
C ILE A 550 64.68 -0.82 -21.84
N PRO A 551 64.55 -1.21 -23.13
CA PRO A 551 65.66 -1.12 -24.08
C PRO A 551 66.24 0.29 -24.18
N ASN A 552 67.57 0.41 -24.10
CA ASN A 552 68.27 1.66 -24.37
C ASN A 552 68.16 2.01 -25.86
N SER A 553 67.91 3.28 -26.18
CA SER A 553 67.89 3.72 -27.57
C SER A 553 69.30 3.65 -28.17
N ARG A 554 69.41 3.22 -29.44
CA ARG A 554 70.69 3.15 -30.17
C ARG A 554 71.22 4.53 -30.61
N LYS A 555 70.52 5.62 -30.30
CA LYS A 555 70.91 7.00 -30.63
C LYS A 555 70.74 7.90 -29.41
N THR A 556 71.76 8.72 -29.14
CA THR A 556 71.87 9.56 -27.93
C THR A 556 71.22 10.94 -28.07
N GLU A 557 70.97 11.41 -29.29
CA GLU A 557 70.47 12.78 -29.57
C GLU A 557 69.18 12.77 -30.40
N ILE A 558 68.30 13.75 -30.12
CA ILE A 558 67.04 13.95 -30.83
C ILE A 558 67.31 14.64 -32.18
N PRO A 559 66.87 14.06 -33.32
CA PRO A 559 66.99 14.71 -34.63
C PRO A 559 66.41 16.12 -34.63
N GLU A 560 67.16 17.10 -35.13
CA GLU A 560 66.79 18.52 -35.03
C GLU A 560 65.47 18.85 -35.74
N LEU A 561 65.17 18.15 -36.83
CA LEU A 561 63.91 18.23 -37.58
C LEU A 561 62.68 17.74 -36.79
N LEU A 562 62.88 16.88 -35.77
CA LEU A 562 61.81 16.25 -34.98
C LEU A 562 61.47 17.06 -33.71
N LYS A 563 62.40 17.90 -33.22
CA LYS A 563 62.22 18.77 -32.03
C LYS A 563 60.93 19.62 -32.11
N PRO A 564 60.56 20.25 -33.25
CA PRO A 564 59.33 21.05 -33.33
C PRO A 564 58.04 20.23 -33.25
N ALA A 565 58.02 19.01 -33.80
CA ALA A 565 56.85 18.12 -33.75
C ALA A 565 56.66 17.54 -32.34
N ILE A 566 57.74 17.13 -31.68
CA ILE A 566 57.74 16.72 -30.26
C ILE A 566 57.20 17.86 -29.38
N GLY A 567 57.71 19.08 -29.56
CA GLY A 567 57.27 20.25 -28.80
C GLY A 567 55.77 20.54 -28.94
N LYS A 568 55.22 20.47 -30.16
CA LYS A 568 53.77 20.60 -30.42
C LYS A 568 52.97 19.47 -29.75
N LEU A 569 53.37 18.22 -29.97
CA LEU A 569 52.64 17.05 -29.45
C LEU A 569 52.64 17.00 -27.92
N ARG A 570 53.77 17.36 -27.28
CA ARG A 570 53.87 17.55 -25.82
C ARG A 570 52.95 18.66 -25.31
N ALA A 571 52.83 19.78 -26.03
CA ALA A 571 51.95 20.88 -25.62
C ALA A 571 50.48 20.42 -25.58
N VAL A 572 49.98 19.79 -26.64
CA VAL A 572 48.58 19.30 -26.69
C VAL A 572 48.35 18.16 -25.70
N TYR A 573 49.35 17.28 -25.47
CA TYR A 573 49.26 16.25 -24.44
C TYR A 573 49.13 16.84 -23.02
N ASN A 574 49.88 17.89 -22.70
CA ASN A 574 49.74 18.61 -21.43
C ASN A 574 48.36 19.27 -21.28
N ASP A 575 47.76 19.75 -22.38
CA ASP A 575 46.40 20.29 -22.36
C ASP A 575 45.33 19.21 -22.11
N ALA A 576 45.54 17.98 -22.59
CA ALA A 576 44.69 16.83 -22.22
C ALA A 576 44.82 16.47 -20.73
N LEU A 577 46.03 16.47 -20.15
CA LEU A 577 46.21 16.24 -18.71
C LEU A 577 45.58 17.36 -17.85
N ARG A 578 45.62 18.61 -18.32
CA ARG A 578 44.91 19.74 -17.68
C ARG A 578 43.40 19.57 -17.74
N LEU A 579 42.87 19.10 -18.87
CA LEU A 579 41.45 18.78 -19.03
C LEU A 579 41.02 17.70 -18.02
N GLU A 580 41.75 16.60 -17.91
CA GLU A 580 41.46 15.52 -16.94
C GLU A 580 41.50 16.03 -15.49
N SER A 581 42.51 16.82 -15.12
CA SER A 581 42.61 17.42 -13.77
C SER A 581 41.44 18.36 -13.47
N ARG A 582 41.01 19.17 -14.45
CA ARG A 582 39.86 20.06 -14.35
C ARG A 582 38.56 19.25 -14.16
N ARG A 583 38.38 18.19 -14.94
CA ARG A 583 37.24 17.27 -14.85
C ARG A 583 37.12 16.61 -13.48
N ARG A 584 38.22 16.07 -12.96
CA ARG A 584 38.26 15.38 -11.67
C ARG A 584 37.79 16.29 -10.53
N LYS A 585 38.28 17.54 -10.52
CA LYS A 585 37.85 18.57 -9.56
C LYS A 585 36.38 18.96 -9.72
N ARG A 586 35.87 19.03 -10.96
CA ARG A 586 34.45 19.28 -11.25
C ARG A 586 33.56 18.16 -10.70
N VAL A 587 33.90 16.90 -10.97
CA VAL A 587 33.16 15.74 -10.43
C VAL A 587 33.13 15.73 -8.90
N GLU A 588 34.27 16.00 -8.26
CA GLU A 588 34.35 16.10 -6.78
C GLU A 588 33.50 17.26 -6.23
N SER A 589 33.60 18.44 -6.83
CA SER A 589 32.79 19.61 -6.45
C SER A 589 31.30 19.39 -6.67
N LEU A 590 30.90 18.65 -7.69
CA LEU A 590 29.50 18.33 -7.98
C LEU A 590 28.95 17.30 -6.97
N LYS A 591 29.73 16.25 -6.66
CA LYS A 591 29.41 15.28 -5.60
C LYS A 591 29.26 15.99 -4.23
N ALA A 592 30.08 16.99 -3.94
CA ALA A 592 29.97 17.82 -2.74
C ALA A 592 28.71 18.73 -2.76
N ARG A 593 28.43 19.42 -3.87
CA ARG A 593 27.25 20.29 -4.01
C ARG A 593 25.94 19.51 -3.93
N SER A 594 25.85 18.34 -4.55
CA SER A 594 24.66 17.48 -4.49
C SER A 594 24.32 17.04 -3.06
N ARG A 595 25.34 16.74 -2.24
CA ARG A 595 25.17 16.40 -0.82
C ARG A 595 24.80 17.59 0.07
N ALA A 596 25.01 18.82 -0.42
CA ALA A 596 24.71 20.05 0.30
C ALA A 596 23.38 20.70 -0.13
N ASP A 597 22.69 20.16 -1.15
CA ASP A 597 21.37 20.62 -1.57
C ASP A 597 20.29 20.09 -0.62
N ASP A 598 20.03 20.83 0.46
CA ASP A 598 18.85 20.63 1.30
C ASP A 598 17.62 21.26 0.63
N VAL A 599 16.66 20.40 0.29
CA VAL A 599 15.40 20.76 -0.37
C VAL A 599 14.24 20.92 0.63
N LYS A 600 14.40 20.48 1.89
CA LYS A 600 13.31 20.41 2.88
C LYS A 600 12.66 21.77 3.11
N GLY A 601 13.48 22.83 3.27
CA GLY A 601 12.98 24.19 3.56
C GLY A 601 12.10 24.78 2.45
N ASP A 602 12.48 24.57 1.18
CA ASP A 602 11.75 25.14 0.05
C ASP A 602 10.49 24.32 -0.29
N ILE A 603 10.51 22.99 -0.15
CA ILE A 603 9.30 22.16 -0.28
C ILE A 603 8.31 22.49 0.84
N LEU A 604 8.78 22.79 2.06
CA LEU A 604 7.90 23.30 3.14
C LEU A 604 7.27 24.65 2.79
N GLY A 605 8.01 25.56 2.17
CA GLY A 605 7.48 26.83 1.67
C GLY A 605 6.41 26.65 0.58
N GLU A 606 6.66 25.76 -0.38
CA GLU A 606 5.69 25.41 -1.42
C GLU A 606 4.49 24.64 -0.88
N ALA A 607 4.67 23.74 0.08
CA ALA A 607 3.58 23.06 0.76
C ALA A 607 2.67 24.05 1.48
N ALA A 608 3.23 25.04 2.20
CA ALA A 608 2.45 26.11 2.83
C ALA A 608 1.74 27.00 1.81
N ARG A 609 2.33 27.24 0.62
CA ARG A 609 1.66 27.93 -0.49
C ARG A 609 0.49 27.11 -1.04
N LEU A 610 0.66 25.80 -1.19
CA LEU A 610 -0.38 24.87 -1.65
C LEU A 610 -1.51 24.72 -0.62
N GLU A 611 -1.21 24.55 0.67
CA GLU A 611 -2.21 24.53 1.76
C GLU A 611 -3.03 25.83 1.78
N ARG A 612 -2.39 26.99 1.52
CA ARG A 612 -3.09 28.29 1.44
C ARG A 612 -3.92 28.49 0.17
N THR A 613 -3.51 27.89 -0.95
CA THR A 613 -4.17 28.07 -2.25
C THR A 613 -5.31 27.08 -2.46
N TYR A 614 -5.15 25.86 -1.93
CA TYR A 614 -6.10 24.74 -2.06
C TYR A 614 -6.35 24.08 -0.69
N PRO A 615 -6.96 24.77 0.28
CA PRO A 615 -7.16 24.25 1.64
C PRO A 615 -8.05 23.00 1.71
N ASN A 616 -8.86 22.74 0.66
CA ASN A 616 -9.76 21.58 0.58
C ASN A 616 -9.21 20.45 -0.31
N THR A 617 -7.95 20.49 -0.73
CA THR A 617 -7.37 19.47 -1.60
C THR A 617 -6.14 18.85 -0.94
N ALA A 618 -6.18 17.54 -0.70
CA ALA A 618 -5.04 16.81 -0.18
C ALA A 618 -3.80 17.06 -1.06
N ILE A 619 -2.68 17.46 -0.45
CA ILE A 619 -1.46 17.72 -1.19
C ILE A 619 -0.87 16.38 -1.65
N VAL A 620 -0.83 16.16 -2.96
CA VAL A 620 -0.24 14.98 -3.60
C VAL A 620 1.17 15.33 -4.11
N PRO A 621 2.14 14.41 -4.11
CA PRO A 621 3.47 14.64 -4.70
C PRO A 621 3.45 15.24 -6.11
N ALA A 622 2.43 14.91 -6.91
CA ALA A 622 2.19 15.45 -8.26
C ALA A 622 2.09 17.00 -8.31
N HIS A 623 1.69 17.66 -7.22
CA HIS A 623 1.64 19.13 -7.16
C HIS A 623 3.02 19.79 -7.05
N PHE A 624 4.07 19.03 -6.72
CA PHE A 624 5.45 19.53 -6.62
C PHE A 624 6.26 19.31 -7.90
N GLU A 625 5.74 18.61 -8.91
CA GLU A 625 6.43 18.30 -10.17
C GLU A 625 7.01 19.56 -10.85
N GLU A 626 6.17 20.58 -11.07
CA GLU A 626 6.59 21.85 -11.69
C GLU A 626 7.63 22.61 -10.84
N PHE A 627 7.64 22.40 -9.52
CA PHE A 627 8.64 22.97 -8.62
C PHE A 627 9.96 22.19 -8.69
N PHE A 628 9.91 20.86 -8.75
CA PHE A 628 11.10 20.01 -8.89
C PHE A 628 11.86 20.37 -10.16
N ASP A 629 11.17 20.41 -11.30
CA ASP A 629 11.79 20.67 -12.60
C ASP A 629 12.44 22.06 -12.60
N LYS A 630 11.70 23.12 -12.24
CA LYS A 630 12.24 24.49 -12.14
C LYS A 630 13.43 24.62 -11.18
N ARG A 631 13.46 23.86 -10.08
CA ARG A 631 14.59 23.88 -9.13
C ARG A 631 15.80 23.14 -9.71
N LEU A 632 15.59 21.96 -10.29
CA LEU A 632 16.64 21.14 -10.89
C LEU A 632 17.30 21.89 -12.06
N ASP A 633 16.50 22.44 -12.97
CA ASP A 633 16.96 23.27 -14.09
C ASP A 633 17.85 24.41 -13.58
N ARG A 634 17.33 25.22 -12.63
CA ARG A 634 18.06 26.36 -12.07
C ARG A 634 19.42 26.00 -11.43
N LEU A 635 19.55 24.79 -10.87
CA LEU A 635 20.75 24.36 -10.15
C LEU A 635 21.75 23.56 -11.01
N TYR A 636 21.25 22.81 -11.99
CA TYR A 636 22.03 21.80 -12.72
C TYR A 636 22.10 22.01 -14.24
N GLU A 637 21.20 22.76 -14.87
CA GLU A 637 21.34 23.17 -16.28
C GLU A 637 22.70 23.82 -16.59
N PRO A 638 23.26 24.76 -15.78
CA PRO A 638 24.59 25.29 -16.04
C PRO A 638 25.72 24.25 -15.90
N GLU A 639 25.50 23.14 -15.19
CA GLU A 639 26.46 22.03 -15.12
C GLU A 639 26.32 21.13 -16.37
N ILE A 640 25.12 20.92 -16.89
CA ILE A 640 24.87 20.20 -18.16
C ILE A 640 25.52 20.95 -19.33
N GLU A 641 25.25 22.26 -19.46
CA GLU A 641 25.95 23.09 -20.45
C GLU A 641 27.48 23.03 -20.30
N ALA A 642 27.97 22.86 -19.06
CA ALA A 642 29.40 22.77 -18.77
C ALA A 642 30.01 21.41 -19.12
N VAL A 643 29.21 20.33 -19.15
CA VAL A 643 29.58 19.03 -19.75
C VAL A 643 29.67 19.15 -21.26
N ASP A 644 28.70 19.77 -21.92
CA ASP A 644 28.71 19.94 -23.39
C ASP A 644 29.89 20.79 -23.88
N LYS A 645 30.18 21.89 -23.17
CA LYS A 645 31.39 22.69 -23.43
C LYS A 645 32.66 21.86 -23.23
N GLU A 646 32.69 20.97 -22.25
CA GLU A 646 33.85 20.10 -21.99
C GLU A 646 33.98 18.95 -23.01
N ARG A 647 32.86 18.46 -23.54
CA ARG A 647 32.80 17.52 -24.67
C ARG A 647 33.40 18.13 -25.92
N ALA A 648 32.99 19.36 -26.27
CA ALA A 648 33.55 20.11 -27.39
C ALA A 648 35.06 20.43 -27.22
N ASP A 649 35.48 20.83 -26.01
CA ASP A 649 36.90 20.99 -25.65
C ASP A 649 37.68 19.67 -25.87
N GLN A 650 37.13 18.54 -25.42
CA GLN A 650 37.77 17.23 -25.59
C GLN A 650 37.88 16.84 -27.06
N GLU A 651 36.83 16.98 -27.86
CA GLU A 651 36.85 16.66 -29.30
C GLU A 651 37.91 17.47 -30.04
N LYS A 652 38.04 18.76 -29.73
CA LYS A 652 39.07 19.63 -30.29
C LYS A 652 40.48 19.17 -29.88
N ILE A 653 40.72 18.92 -28.60
CA ILE A 653 42.01 18.43 -28.10
C ILE A 653 42.36 17.07 -28.72
N VAL A 654 41.41 16.14 -28.82
CA VAL A 654 41.59 14.84 -29.49
C VAL A 654 41.96 15.01 -30.96
N ALA A 655 41.27 15.88 -31.69
CA ALA A 655 41.58 16.15 -33.09
C ALA A 655 42.98 16.78 -33.27
N ASP A 656 43.37 17.68 -32.37
CA ASP A 656 44.70 18.29 -32.35
C ASP A 656 45.80 17.26 -31.99
N ILE A 657 45.57 16.37 -31.01
CA ILE A 657 46.47 15.24 -30.68
C ILE A 657 46.64 14.33 -31.90
N GLN A 658 45.54 13.91 -32.53
CA GLN A 658 45.62 13.02 -33.69
C GLN A 658 46.34 13.69 -34.87
N ARG A 659 46.15 14.99 -35.10
CA ARG A 659 46.88 15.74 -36.13
C ARG A 659 48.38 15.80 -35.82
N CYS A 660 48.75 16.26 -34.63
CA CYS A 660 50.14 16.36 -34.21
C CYS A 660 50.84 15.00 -34.16
N ASN A 661 50.13 13.93 -33.76
CA ASN A 661 50.68 12.58 -33.76
C ASN A 661 50.88 12.03 -35.18
N ARG A 662 50.00 12.35 -36.14
CA ARG A 662 50.21 12.01 -37.57
C ARG A 662 51.42 12.74 -38.15
N GLU A 663 51.60 14.04 -37.85
CA GLU A 663 52.78 14.81 -38.25
C GLU A 663 54.07 14.21 -37.67
N PHE A 664 54.07 13.90 -36.37
CA PHE A 664 55.17 13.26 -35.66
C PHE A 664 55.52 11.87 -36.23
N GLU A 665 54.53 10.99 -36.40
CA GLU A 665 54.72 9.65 -36.98
C GLU A 665 55.17 9.67 -38.45
N ALA A 666 54.82 10.69 -39.22
CA ALA A 666 55.33 10.87 -40.58
C ALA A 666 56.82 11.27 -40.58
N GLN A 667 57.23 12.17 -39.68
CA GLN A 667 58.63 12.56 -39.53
C GLN A 667 59.50 11.43 -38.94
N LYS A 668 59.01 10.73 -37.92
CA LYS A 668 59.64 9.53 -37.33
C LYS A 668 59.89 8.45 -38.39
N ARG A 669 58.91 8.23 -39.29
CA ARG A 669 59.05 7.30 -40.43
C ARG A 669 60.07 7.77 -41.48
N SER A 670 60.13 9.06 -41.81
CA SER A 670 61.11 9.57 -42.79
C SER A 670 62.56 9.50 -42.29
N ILE A 671 62.77 9.53 -40.97
CA ILE A 671 64.09 9.43 -40.32
C ILE A 671 64.54 7.96 -40.11
N GLY A 672 63.66 6.98 -40.32
CA GLY A 672 63.99 5.54 -40.33
C GLY A 672 64.22 4.93 -38.94
N GLU A 673 63.53 5.42 -37.90
CA GLU A 673 63.79 5.08 -36.48
C GLU A 673 63.27 3.71 -36.01
N LYS A 674 63.63 2.63 -36.73
CA LYS A 674 63.20 1.26 -36.40
C LYS A 674 63.61 0.77 -34.99
N GLY A 675 64.61 1.39 -34.36
CA GLY A 675 65.12 1.02 -33.04
C GLY A 675 64.36 1.59 -31.83
N SER A 676 63.46 2.57 -32.01
CA SER A 676 62.76 3.20 -30.88
C SER A 676 61.49 2.46 -30.46
N HIS A 677 60.96 1.56 -31.30
CA HIS A 677 59.65 0.95 -31.10
C HIS A 677 59.57 -0.05 -29.94
N GLU A 678 60.66 -0.74 -29.60
CA GLU A 678 60.69 -1.67 -28.47
C GLU A 678 60.69 -0.90 -27.14
N ARG A 679 61.46 0.19 -27.06
CA ARG A 679 61.47 1.14 -25.93
C ARG A 679 60.12 1.82 -25.75
N GLU A 680 59.53 2.34 -26.83
CA GLU A 680 58.19 2.93 -26.88
C GLU A 680 57.11 1.97 -26.35
N ARG A 681 57.11 0.71 -26.79
CA ARG A 681 56.18 -0.31 -26.31
C ARG A 681 56.41 -0.69 -24.84
N ALA A 682 57.66 -0.76 -24.38
CA ALA A 682 57.98 -1.02 -22.98
C ALA A 682 57.45 0.11 -22.08
N LEU A 683 57.74 1.37 -22.42
CA LEU A 683 57.25 2.54 -21.68
C LEU A 683 55.72 2.62 -21.66
N GLN A 684 55.04 2.44 -22.80
CA GLN A 684 53.58 2.46 -22.85
C GLN A 684 52.94 1.31 -22.03
N ARG A 685 53.56 0.13 -21.99
CA ARG A 685 53.08 -0.98 -21.14
C ARG A 685 53.17 -0.64 -19.66
N LEU A 686 54.25 0.01 -19.23
CA LEU A 686 54.46 0.40 -17.85
C LEU A 686 53.51 1.52 -17.41
N ASP A 687 53.33 2.56 -18.24
CA ASP A 687 52.34 3.62 -17.97
C ASP A 687 50.90 3.07 -17.99
N ASN A 688 50.54 2.21 -18.96
CA ASN A 688 49.23 1.54 -18.97
C ASN A 688 49.01 0.65 -17.72
N ALA A 689 50.06 0.04 -17.17
CA ALA A 689 49.97 -0.72 -15.93
C ALA A 689 49.70 0.18 -14.71
N TYR A 690 50.27 1.38 -14.66
CA TYR A 690 49.99 2.37 -13.62
C TYR A 690 48.53 2.86 -13.65
N TYR A 691 47.97 3.18 -14.83
CA TYR A 691 46.55 3.56 -14.93
C TYR A 691 45.62 2.41 -14.55
N LYS A 692 45.89 1.18 -15.02
CA LYS A 692 45.13 -0.01 -14.60
C LYS A 692 45.25 -0.29 -13.11
N TYR A 693 46.39 0.00 -12.48
CA TYR A 693 46.53 -0.08 -11.02
C TYR A 693 45.55 0.87 -10.30
N LYS A 694 45.46 2.14 -10.73
CA LYS A 694 44.51 3.10 -10.16
C LYS A 694 43.06 2.66 -10.35
N GLU A 695 42.73 2.13 -11.53
CA GLU A 695 41.41 1.55 -11.83
C GLU A 695 41.09 0.39 -10.87
N ILE A 696 42.00 -0.58 -10.71
CA ILE A 696 41.79 -1.74 -9.82
C ILE A 696 41.68 -1.30 -8.34
N VAL A 697 42.47 -0.31 -7.88
CA VAL A 697 42.34 0.23 -6.51
C VAL A 697 40.95 0.85 -6.31
N SER A 698 40.48 1.65 -7.27
CA SER A 698 39.13 2.23 -7.23
C SER A 698 38.05 1.14 -7.18
N ASN A 699 38.16 0.11 -8.03
CA ASN A 699 37.23 -1.01 -8.07
C ASN A 699 37.22 -1.82 -6.76
N ILE A 700 38.38 -2.02 -6.13
CA ILE A 700 38.50 -2.68 -4.82
C ILE A 700 37.86 -1.82 -3.71
N GLU A 701 38.00 -0.49 -3.75
CA GLU A 701 37.39 0.42 -2.77
C GLU A 701 35.86 0.48 -2.94
N VAL A 702 35.35 0.45 -4.17
CA VAL A 702 33.92 0.29 -4.47
C VAL A 702 33.39 -1.07 -4.00
N GLY A 703 34.08 -2.18 -4.31
CA GLY A 703 33.70 -3.53 -3.87
C GLY A 703 33.67 -3.66 -2.35
N ARG A 704 34.68 -3.14 -1.65
CA ARG A 704 34.69 -3.07 -0.18
C ARG A 704 33.49 -2.29 0.36
N LYS A 705 33.11 -1.17 -0.24
CA LYS A 705 31.92 -0.43 0.19
C LYS A 705 30.65 -1.24 -0.04
N PHE A 706 30.50 -1.83 -1.23
CA PHE A 706 29.36 -2.67 -1.59
C PHE A 706 29.13 -3.80 -0.57
N TYR A 707 30.17 -4.57 -0.24
CA TYR A 707 30.03 -5.65 0.75
C TYR A 707 29.72 -5.14 2.17
N ASN A 708 30.28 -4.00 2.61
CA ASN A 708 29.91 -3.41 3.90
C ASN A 708 28.43 -2.94 3.96
N ASP A 709 27.88 -2.47 2.84
CA ASP A 709 26.46 -2.11 2.75
C ASP A 709 25.57 -3.37 2.63
N LEU A 710 26.02 -4.40 1.89
CA LEU A 710 25.35 -5.71 1.78
C LEU A 710 25.28 -6.45 3.13
N ALA A 711 26.35 -6.44 3.91
CA ALA A 711 26.42 -7.02 5.25
C ALA A 711 25.25 -6.56 6.15
N ARG A 712 24.90 -5.27 6.09
CA ARG A 712 23.77 -4.69 6.84
C ARG A 712 22.42 -5.20 6.36
N ILE A 713 22.25 -5.34 5.04
CA ILE A 713 21.03 -5.87 4.42
C ILE A 713 20.85 -7.35 4.81
N VAL A 714 21.92 -8.14 4.70
CA VAL A 714 21.93 -9.56 5.02
C VAL A 714 21.72 -9.82 6.51
N GLU A 715 22.34 -9.03 7.40
CA GLU A 715 22.07 -9.10 8.84
C GLU A 715 20.61 -8.75 9.17
N GLY A 716 20.07 -7.70 8.54
CA GLY A 716 18.65 -7.33 8.66
C GLY A 716 17.72 -8.48 8.24
N PHE A 717 17.99 -9.09 7.07
CA PHE A 717 17.28 -10.27 6.57
C PHE A 717 17.37 -11.46 7.53
N ARG A 718 18.57 -11.84 7.98
CA ARG A 718 18.78 -12.96 8.94
C ARG A 718 17.96 -12.72 10.22
N ASN A 719 17.98 -11.51 10.76
CA ASN A 719 17.27 -11.18 11.99
C ASN A 719 15.75 -11.26 11.80
N GLN A 720 15.22 -10.81 10.66
CA GLN A 720 13.80 -10.94 10.30
C GLN A 720 13.39 -12.40 10.09
N ALA A 721 14.17 -13.18 9.32
CA ALA A 721 13.94 -14.61 9.12
C ALA A 721 13.93 -15.38 10.45
N ARG A 722 14.90 -15.11 11.34
CA ARG A 722 14.96 -15.72 12.68
C ARG A 722 13.74 -15.35 13.54
N GLN A 723 13.26 -14.12 13.46
CA GLN A 723 12.06 -13.69 14.19
C GLN A 723 10.80 -14.38 13.66
N TRP A 724 10.62 -14.44 12.33
CA TRP A 724 9.48 -15.08 11.67
C TRP A 724 9.44 -16.59 11.96
N VAL A 725 10.55 -17.32 11.77
CA VAL A 725 10.64 -18.76 12.08
C VAL A 725 10.33 -19.06 13.55
N ASN A 726 10.76 -18.18 14.47
CA ASN A 726 10.41 -18.32 15.89
C ASN A 726 8.93 -18.05 16.19
N GLY A 727 8.26 -17.19 15.43
CA GLY A 727 6.79 -17.03 15.45
C GLY A 727 6.09 -18.28 14.95
N ARG A 728 6.44 -18.72 13.73
CA ARG A 728 5.91 -19.93 13.09
C ARG A 728 6.07 -21.19 13.95
N ARG A 729 7.20 -21.35 14.65
CA ARG A 729 7.42 -22.46 15.61
C ARG A 729 6.55 -22.39 16.87
N LYS A 730 6.13 -21.19 17.31
CA LYS A 730 5.17 -21.04 18.43
C LYS A 730 3.76 -21.41 17.99
N GLU A 731 3.33 -20.91 16.83
CA GLU A 731 2.04 -21.26 16.23
C GLU A 731 1.93 -22.77 15.96
N ALA A 732 2.99 -23.38 15.40
CA ALA A 732 3.05 -24.82 15.16
C ALA A 732 2.84 -25.63 16.45
N ARG A 733 3.44 -25.21 17.57
CA ARG A 733 3.24 -25.85 18.88
C ARG A 733 1.82 -25.65 19.41
N ALA A 734 1.30 -24.42 19.35
CA ALA A 734 -0.07 -24.13 19.79
C ALA A 734 -1.10 -24.98 19.03
N LEU A 735 -0.93 -25.12 17.71
CA LEU A 735 -1.81 -25.94 16.88
C LEU A 735 -1.59 -27.45 17.10
N GLU A 736 -0.36 -27.90 17.37
CA GLU A 736 -0.12 -29.30 17.76
C GLU A 736 -0.78 -29.63 19.10
N ASP A 737 -0.68 -28.73 20.09
CA ASP A 737 -1.34 -28.85 21.39
C ASP A 737 -2.88 -28.87 21.24
N GLU A 738 -3.45 -28.01 20.39
CA GLU A 738 -4.88 -27.97 20.06
C GLU A 738 -5.36 -29.29 19.40
N ILE A 739 -4.59 -29.82 18.43
CA ILE A 739 -4.89 -31.11 17.77
C ILE A 739 -4.78 -32.30 18.74
N LEU A 740 -3.95 -32.18 19.80
CA LEU A 740 -3.77 -33.21 20.82
C LEU A 740 -4.80 -33.15 21.97
N MET A 741 -5.58 -32.07 22.09
CA MET A 741 -6.70 -32.00 23.03
C MET A 741 -7.79 -33.02 22.66
N PRO A 742 -8.32 -33.80 23.62
CA PRO A 742 -9.43 -34.72 23.34
C PRO A 742 -10.73 -33.93 23.08
N PRO A 743 -11.57 -34.35 22.12
CA PRO A 743 -12.81 -33.65 21.82
C PRO A 743 -13.79 -33.69 23.01
N LEU A 744 -14.34 -32.52 23.35
CA LEU A 744 -15.30 -32.31 24.44
C LEU A 744 -16.56 -33.19 24.33
N SER A 745 -16.84 -33.73 23.14
CA SER A 745 -17.90 -34.72 22.86
C SER A 745 -17.82 -36.02 23.68
N SER A 746 -16.73 -36.25 24.42
CA SER A 746 -16.54 -37.42 25.28
C SER A 746 -16.99 -37.24 26.75
N LEU A 747 -17.30 -36.01 27.18
CA LEU A 747 -17.72 -35.70 28.56
C LEU A 747 -19.25 -35.74 28.73
N SER A 748 -19.82 -36.96 28.63
CA SER A 748 -21.24 -37.20 28.93
C SER A 748 -21.50 -37.19 30.45
N LEU A 749 -22.11 -36.10 30.95
CA LEU A 749 -22.65 -36.00 32.31
C LEU A 749 -23.94 -36.85 32.43
N ASN A 750 -23.87 -37.96 33.16
CA ASN A 750 -24.99 -38.90 33.30
C ASN A 750 -25.85 -38.62 34.57
N PRO A 751 -27.17 -38.41 34.47
CA PRO A 751 -28.05 -38.22 35.64
C PRO A 751 -28.37 -39.53 36.40
N ALA A 752 -29.04 -39.39 37.55
CA ALA A 752 -29.08 -40.39 38.61
C ALA A 752 -30.13 -41.54 38.51
N GLN A 753 -29.72 -42.68 39.11
CA GLN A 753 -30.49 -43.62 39.98
C GLN A 753 -31.46 -44.67 39.39
N PRO A 754 -31.81 -45.77 40.12
CA PRO A 754 -31.26 -46.32 41.38
C PRO A 754 -30.93 -47.86 41.42
N THR A 755 -30.34 -48.26 42.55
CA THR A 755 -30.03 -49.61 43.16
C THR A 755 -31.03 -50.79 42.94
N PRO A 756 -30.62 -52.10 43.02
CA PRO A 756 -30.04 -52.69 44.26
C PRO A 756 -29.05 -53.89 44.20
N THR A 757 -28.24 -54.02 45.27
CA THR A 757 -27.68 -55.25 45.95
C THR A 757 -27.15 -56.42 45.10
N ARG A 758 -25.96 -57.02 45.32
CA ARG A 758 -25.48 -57.65 46.57
C ARG A 758 -24.09 -58.31 46.38
N ALA A 759 -23.25 -58.28 47.42
CA ALA A 759 -22.16 -59.21 47.81
C ALA A 759 -21.12 -59.81 46.81
N TYR A 760 -19.85 -59.61 47.18
CA TYR A 760 -18.71 -60.55 47.17
C TYR A 760 -18.88 -61.95 46.53
N GLN A 761 -17.97 -62.29 45.59
CA GLN A 761 -17.04 -63.44 45.75
C GLN A 761 -15.95 -63.48 44.65
N ALA A 762 -14.71 -63.69 45.07
CA ALA A 762 -13.64 -64.34 44.30
C ALA A 762 -13.62 -65.85 44.71
N PRO A 763 -12.76 -66.79 44.19
CA PRO A 763 -11.58 -66.58 43.31
C PRO A 763 -11.23 -67.68 42.26
N THR A 764 -10.44 -67.34 41.21
CA THR A 764 -9.37 -68.18 40.56
C THR A 764 -9.71 -69.56 39.93
N PRO A 765 -8.78 -70.34 39.29
CA PRO A 765 -7.42 -70.06 38.75
C PRO A 765 -7.12 -70.55 37.29
N ALA A 766 -5.98 -70.09 36.74
CA ALA A 766 -4.99 -70.73 35.81
C ALA A 766 -5.42 -71.62 34.61
N SER A 767 -4.83 -71.48 33.41
CA SER A 767 -3.57 -72.18 32.97
C SER A 767 -3.37 -72.01 31.43
N TYR A 768 -2.22 -72.19 30.74
CA TYR A 768 -0.76 -72.06 31.02
C TYR A 768 0.05 -72.16 29.67
N TYR A 769 1.35 -71.81 29.69
CA TYR A 769 2.46 -72.09 28.72
C TYR A 769 2.61 -71.17 27.47
N THR A 770 3.81 -70.76 27.01
CA THR A 770 5.21 -71.19 27.32
C THR A 770 6.22 -70.01 27.24
N GLN A 771 7.43 -70.19 27.82
CA GLN A 771 8.62 -69.29 27.85
C GLN A 771 9.81 -69.97 27.11
N PRO A 772 11.10 -69.52 27.15
CA PRO A 772 11.77 -68.20 27.27
C PRO A 772 12.82 -68.04 26.11
N PRO A 773 14.00 -67.36 26.18
CA PRO A 773 14.60 -66.37 27.11
C PRO A 773 15.10 -65.09 26.34
N GLN A 774 16.00 -64.16 26.77
CA GLN A 774 16.77 -63.89 28.01
C GLN A 774 17.16 -62.38 28.13
N GLN A 775 17.87 -62.02 29.20
CA GLN A 775 18.60 -60.76 29.55
C GLN A 775 19.87 -61.18 30.37
N PRO A 776 20.86 -60.35 30.85
CA PRO A 776 20.75 -59.01 31.50
C PRO A 776 22.07 -58.15 31.34
N PRO A 777 22.55 -57.26 32.26
CA PRO A 777 22.01 -56.64 33.50
C PRO A 777 22.18 -55.08 33.66
N GLN A 778 21.73 -54.58 34.82
CA GLN A 778 21.64 -53.17 35.27
C GLN A 778 22.90 -52.64 36.02
N GLN A 779 22.93 -51.33 36.32
CA GLN A 779 23.53 -50.79 37.57
C GLN A 779 22.88 -49.45 38.04
N GLN A 780 23.21 -49.00 39.26
CA GLN A 780 22.44 -48.08 40.14
C GLN A 780 23.14 -46.71 40.49
N PRO A 781 22.48 -45.76 41.21
CA PRO A 781 22.93 -44.37 41.40
C PRO A 781 23.47 -44.01 42.83
N PRO A 782 23.96 -42.77 43.08
CA PRO A 782 24.23 -42.20 44.41
C PRO A 782 23.45 -40.88 44.76
N PRO A 783 23.47 -40.37 46.03
CA PRO A 783 22.37 -39.55 46.60
C PRO A 783 22.67 -38.19 47.33
N VAL A 784 21.62 -37.34 47.41
CA VAL A 784 21.14 -36.44 48.51
C VAL A 784 22.03 -35.36 49.18
N ARG A 785 21.49 -34.10 49.23
CA ARG A 785 21.44 -33.09 50.34
C ARG A 785 20.80 -31.76 49.82
N GLN A 786 20.19 -30.82 50.58
CA GLN A 786 19.59 -30.75 51.94
C GLN A 786 18.64 -29.50 52.05
N ASN A 787 17.79 -29.37 53.08
CA ASN A 787 16.77 -28.30 53.27
C ASN A 787 17.24 -27.02 54.02
N VAL A 788 16.60 -25.86 53.77
CA VAL A 788 16.35 -24.77 54.76
C VAL A 788 14.95 -24.11 54.57
N HIS A 789 14.36 -23.70 55.68
CA HIS A 789 12.97 -23.32 56.03
C HIS A 789 12.33 -22.03 55.41
N SER A 790 10.98 -21.98 55.48
CA SER A 790 9.97 -20.92 55.19
C SER A 790 9.82 -19.86 56.33
N PRO A 791 8.76 -19.00 56.48
CA PRO A 791 7.52 -18.65 55.69
C PRO A 791 7.21 -17.10 55.68
N PRO A 792 5.96 -16.53 55.66
CA PRO A 792 4.66 -16.80 54.95
C PRO A 792 4.05 -15.57 54.18
N ALA A 793 2.85 -15.78 53.58
CA ALA A 793 1.81 -14.80 53.15
C ALA A 793 2.08 -13.98 51.85
N GLU A 794 1.09 -13.57 51.03
CA GLU A 794 -0.39 -13.69 51.10
C GLU A 794 -1.00 -13.83 49.67
N ALA A 795 -2.31 -14.10 49.54
CA ALA A 795 -2.94 -14.59 48.30
C ALA A 795 -3.63 -13.51 47.43
N HIS A 796 -3.71 -13.72 46.11
CA HIS A 796 -4.79 -13.17 45.29
C HIS A 796 -5.21 -14.08 44.11
N ILE A 797 -6.36 -14.72 44.34
CA ILE A 797 -7.41 -15.23 43.44
C ILE A 797 -7.20 -14.97 41.92
N GLN A 798 -7.12 -16.06 41.14
CA GLN A 798 -7.46 -16.09 39.71
C GLN A 798 -8.92 -16.52 39.51
N SER A 799 -9.67 -15.77 38.70
CA SER A 799 -11.01 -16.15 38.22
C SER A 799 -10.95 -16.79 36.83
N TRP A 800 -11.83 -17.76 36.59
CA TRP A 800 -11.97 -18.55 35.36
C TRP A 800 -12.80 -17.86 34.25
N ALA A 801 -12.97 -18.56 33.12
CA ALA A 801 -13.70 -18.22 31.88
C ALA A 801 -12.92 -17.27 30.94
N ASP A 802 -12.28 -17.69 29.83
CA ASP A 802 -12.45 -18.81 28.87
C ASP A 802 -13.44 -18.55 27.71
N ASN A 803 -12.94 -18.77 26.48
CA ASN A 803 -13.55 -18.91 25.15
C ASN A 803 -14.73 -18.04 24.67
N VAL A 804 -14.56 -17.41 23.48
CA VAL A 804 -15.08 -17.96 22.20
C VAL A 804 -14.09 -17.62 21.05
N GLU A 805 -13.76 -18.61 20.22
CA GLU A 805 -12.92 -18.48 19.02
C GLU A 805 -13.62 -17.78 17.84
N GLN A 806 -12.84 -17.23 16.89
CA GLN A 806 -13.33 -17.04 15.52
C GLN A 806 -12.25 -17.32 14.48
N GLN A 807 -12.56 -18.29 13.62
CA GLN A 807 -11.72 -18.72 12.49
C GLN A 807 -11.77 -17.72 11.32
N GLN A 808 -10.67 -17.63 10.58
CA GLN A 808 -10.52 -16.71 9.44
C GLN A 808 -11.03 -17.32 8.12
N PRO A 809 -11.72 -16.54 7.26
CA PRO A 809 -11.96 -16.89 5.86
C PRO A 809 -10.72 -16.68 4.97
N TRP A 810 -10.69 -17.40 3.84
CA TRP A 810 -9.60 -17.40 2.87
C TRP A 810 -9.63 -16.17 1.93
N PRO A 811 -8.47 -15.54 1.61
CA PRO A 811 -8.40 -14.50 0.58
C PRO A 811 -7.95 -15.04 -0.80
N MET A 812 -8.58 -14.53 -1.86
CA MET A 812 -7.99 -14.48 -3.21
C MET A 812 -7.34 -13.09 -3.48
N PRO A 813 -6.76 -12.85 -4.66
CA PRO A 813 -5.33 -12.59 -4.83
C PRO A 813 -4.91 -11.12 -4.61
N PRO A 814 -3.68 -10.83 -4.13
CA PRO A 814 -3.20 -9.46 -3.98
C PRO A 814 -2.71 -8.84 -5.29
N ILE A 815 -3.10 -7.59 -5.52
CA ILE A 815 -2.48 -6.67 -6.49
C ILE A 815 -1.22 -6.07 -5.84
N ALA A 816 -0.14 -5.89 -6.62
CA ALA A 816 1.18 -5.55 -6.09
C ALA A 816 1.28 -4.14 -5.45
N PRO A 817 1.78 -4.01 -4.20
CA PRO A 817 2.08 -2.72 -3.59
C PRO A 817 3.50 -2.22 -3.89
N VAL A 818 3.65 -0.89 -3.96
CA VAL A 818 4.91 -0.20 -4.30
C VAL A 818 5.91 -0.29 -3.14
N ALA A 819 7.13 -0.77 -3.42
CA ALA A 819 8.15 -1.01 -2.40
C ALA A 819 8.73 0.29 -1.80
N SER A 820 8.81 0.36 -0.47
CA SER A 820 9.51 1.43 0.23
C SER A 820 11.03 1.22 0.17
N MET A 821 11.72 1.84 -0.78
CA MET A 821 13.17 1.74 -0.88
C MET A 821 13.89 2.70 0.07
N GLN A 822 14.60 2.14 1.05
CA GLN A 822 15.89 2.73 1.46
C GLN A 822 16.86 2.51 0.29
N GLY A 823 17.74 3.47 -0.01
CA GLY A 823 18.52 3.52 -1.26
C GLY A 823 19.46 2.35 -1.53
N SER A 824 18.90 1.23 -1.97
CA SER A 824 19.57 0.02 -2.46
C SER A 824 19.55 -0.03 -3.98
N TRP A 825 20.66 -0.47 -4.57
CA TRP A 825 20.89 -0.60 -6.01
C TRP A 825 19.72 -1.20 -6.81
N THR A 826 19.34 -0.54 -7.90
CA THR A 826 18.42 -1.08 -8.92
C THR A 826 19.14 -2.09 -9.84
N PRO A 827 18.55 -3.26 -10.18
CA PRO A 827 19.26 -4.32 -10.91
C PRO A 827 19.69 -4.03 -12.36
N ASP A 828 19.26 -2.91 -12.96
CA ASP A 828 19.39 -2.65 -14.41
C ASP A 828 20.69 -1.90 -14.82
N MET A 829 21.62 -1.70 -13.87
CA MET A 829 22.94 -1.07 -14.09
C MET A 829 24.06 -2.10 -13.99
N GLY A 830 24.16 -2.98 -14.99
CA GLY A 830 25.37 -3.80 -15.17
C GLY A 830 26.60 -2.93 -15.47
N ILE A 831 27.71 -3.15 -14.76
CA ILE A 831 28.98 -2.45 -14.98
C ILE A 831 29.48 -2.78 -16.39
N ARG A 832 29.37 -1.81 -17.31
CA ARG A 832 29.73 -2.00 -18.73
C ARG A 832 31.24 -1.85 -18.93
N PHE A 833 31.94 -2.96 -19.15
CA PHE A 833 33.31 -2.95 -19.68
C PHE A 833 33.29 -2.95 -21.21
N THR A 834 34.15 -2.15 -21.84
CA THR A 834 34.12 -1.82 -23.28
C THR A 834 35.14 -2.57 -24.15
N GLY A 835 34.74 -2.92 -25.38
CA GLY A 835 35.59 -3.44 -26.48
C GLY A 835 35.29 -4.90 -26.85
N LEU A 836 35.21 -5.35 -28.11
CA LEU A 836 35.50 -4.75 -29.43
C LEU A 836 34.54 -5.34 -30.52
N PRO A 837 34.43 -4.74 -31.73
CA PRO A 837 33.42 -5.11 -32.73
C PRO A 837 33.93 -5.95 -33.93
N GLY A 838 33.00 -6.65 -34.60
CA GLY A 838 33.10 -7.02 -36.03
C GLY A 838 32.41 -8.34 -36.40
N PRO A 839 32.22 -8.65 -37.71
CA PRO A 839 32.07 -7.76 -38.86
C PRO A 839 30.71 -7.92 -39.57
N ALA A 840 30.36 -6.97 -40.45
CA ALA A 840 29.13 -7.03 -41.24
C ALA A 840 29.28 -7.82 -42.55
N ALA A 841 28.22 -8.52 -42.95
CA ALA A 841 27.92 -8.94 -44.31
C ALA A 841 26.44 -8.64 -44.58
N GLY A 842 26.08 -8.19 -45.78
CA GLY A 842 24.70 -7.75 -46.08
C GLY A 842 24.24 -8.05 -47.50
N ALA A 843 23.12 -7.40 -47.88
CA ALA A 843 22.47 -7.27 -49.21
C ALA A 843 21.05 -7.87 -49.32
N GLY A 844 20.18 -7.16 -50.05
CA GLY A 844 18.73 -7.44 -50.23
C GLY A 844 17.84 -6.55 -49.35
N ALA A 845 17.26 -5.41 -49.75
CA ALA A 845 16.63 -5.01 -51.02
C ALA A 845 15.49 -5.99 -51.41
N GLN A 846 14.26 -5.57 -51.78
CA GLN A 846 13.65 -4.23 -51.93
C GLN A 846 12.15 -4.44 -52.19
N ASP A 847 11.25 -3.73 -51.51
CA ASP A 847 10.03 -3.17 -52.15
C ASP A 847 9.23 -2.27 -51.19
N GLY A 848 8.38 -1.40 -51.74
CA GLY A 848 7.47 -0.58 -50.94
C GLY A 848 6.30 -0.02 -51.73
N ARG A 849 5.21 0.33 -51.01
CA ARG A 849 4.16 1.25 -51.47
C ARG A 849 3.20 1.63 -50.32
N GLN A 850 2.91 2.93 -50.25
CA GLN A 850 1.58 3.57 -50.13
C GLN A 850 0.39 2.65 -49.71
N GLY A 851 -0.52 3.02 -48.81
CA GLY A 851 -0.79 4.31 -48.15
C GLY A 851 -2.30 4.54 -48.02
N GLY A 852 -2.73 5.47 -47.15
CA GLY A 852 -4.11 6.01 -47.15
C GLY A 852 -5.06 5.49 -46.07
N ALA A 853 -5.53 6.41 -45.22
CA ALA A 853 -6.68 6.22 -44.32
C ALA A 853 -7.98 6.72 -44.99
N LYS A 854 -9.14 6.10 -44.69
CA LYS A 854 -10.52 6.65 -44.78
C LYS A 854 -11.55 5.68 -44.14
N PRO A 855 -12.84 6.06 -43.91
CA PRO A 855 -13.45 5.87 -42.58
C PRO A 855 -14.80 5.07 -42.66
N PRO A 856 -15.81 5.20 -41.76
CA PRO A 856 -16.65 4.06 -41.38
C PRO A 856 -17.87 3.81 -42.29
N ALA A 857 -18.29 2.54 -42.38
CA ALA A 857 -19.51 2.12 -43.06
C ALA A 857 -20.65 1.79 -42.07
N ARG A 858 -21.90 2.05 -42.48
CA ARG A 858 -23.11 1.78 -41.70
C ARG A 858 -23.65 0.36 -41.93
N GLY A 859 -24.03 -0.31 -40.85
CA GLY A 859 -25.32 -1.03 -40.76
C GLY A 859 -25.37 -2.51 -41.16
N ALA A 860 -25.65 -3.36 -40.18
CA ALA A 860 -26.54 -4.53 -40.29
C ALA A 860 -27.16 -4.82 -38.91
N TRP A 861 -28.38 -5.36 -38.89
CA TRP A 861 -29.22 -5.59 -37.71
C TRP A 861 -29.13 -7.08 -37.29
N ASP A 862 -28.93 -7.35 -36.00
CA ASP A 862 -28.82 -8.71 -35.44
C ASP A 862 -30.15 -9.14 -34.78
N PRO A 863 -30.81 -10.22 -35.25
CA PRO A 863 -32.09 -10.69 -34.69
C PRO A 863 -32.05 -11.27 -33.27
N ASN A 864 -30.87 -11.51 -32.65
CA ASN A 864 -30.76 -12.18 -31.35
C ASN A 864 -30.62 -11.24 -30.13
N ALA A 865 -30.74 -9.92 -30.30
CA ALA A 865 -30.70 -8.97 -29.19
C ALA A 865 -32.06 -8.93 -28.43
N GLY A 866 -32.16 -9.72 -27.35
CA GLY A 866 -33.35 -9.79 -26.49
C GLY A 866 -33.70 -8.44 -25.84
N ILE A 867 -34.97 -8.05 -25.96
CA ILE A 867 -35.51 -6.78 -25.44
C ILE A 867 -35.59 -6.84 -23.90
N ARG A 868 -34.91 -5.90 -23.22
CA ARG A 868 -35.26 -5.51 -21.85
C ARG A 868 -36.17 -4.29 -21.89
N PHE A 869 -37.36 -4.40 -21.31
CA PHE A 869 -38.13 -3.24 -20.87
C PHE A 869 -37.79 -2.97 -19.41
N GLY A 870 -37.51 -1.69 -19.11
CA GLY A 870 -37.22 -1.12 -17.80
C GLY A 870 -37.20 0.39 -17.95
#